data_AF-A0A8C5LEF4-F1
#
_entry.id   AF-A0A8C5LEF4-F1
#
_cell.length_a   1.000
_cell.length_b   1.000
_cell.length_c   1.000
_cell.angle_alpha   90.00
_cell.angle_beta   90.00
_cell.angle_gamma   90.00
#
_symmetry.space_group_name_H-M   'P 1'
#
loop_
_entity.id
_entity.type
_entity.pdbx_description
1 polymer ?
#
loop_
_entity_poly.entity_id
_entity_poly.type
_entity_poly.pdbx_seq_one_letter_code
_entity_poly.pdbx_strand_id
1 'polypeptide(L)'
;MAAQVLVIGSGGREHTLAWKLAQSPRVKQVLVAPGNAGTACSEKISNAAISINDHSALAQFCKEKKIEFVVVGPEAPLAAGIVGDLASAGVRCFGPTAEAAQLESSKRFAKEFMDRHGIPTAQWRAFTKPEDACSFIMSADFPALVVKASGLAAGKGVMVTKSKEEACRAVREIMQENAFGAAGETIVVEELLEGEEVSCLCFTDGKTVAPMPPAQDHKRLLEGDEGPNTGGMGAYCPAPQVPKDLLLKIKNAILQRTVDGMQQEGTPYTGILYAGIMLTKDGPKVLEFNCRFGDPECQVILPLLKSDLYEVIQATLDGLLSTSLPVWQENRSAVTVVMASKGYPGAYTKGVEITGFPEAQALGLEVFHAGTALKDGKVVTSGGRVLTVTAVRENLMSALEEARKGLAAVRFEGAVYRKDIGFRAVAFLQQPRGLTYKDSGVDIAAGNLLVKKIQPLAKATSRPGCDVDLGGFAGLFDLKAAGFKDPLLASGTDGVGTKLKIAQQCNKHDTIGQDLVAMCVNDILAQGAEPLFFLDCFSCGKLDLSTTEAVIAGVARACGQARCALLGGETAEMPDMYPPGEYDLTGFAVGAVERGQTLPYLDSITERDVVVGIASSGLHSNGFSLVRKIVAKSSLQYSSPAPDGCGDQTLGDLLLTPTKIYSHSLLPVIRSGHVKAFAHITGGGLLENIPRVLPPKFGVDLDARTWRIPRIFSWLQQEGQLSEEEMARTFNCGVGAVLVVSKDQSERVLHEIRQHQEEAWVIGNVVACPEGSPRVKVRNLLETMQVNGPMLTNGFQKSHFPPQPKKARVAVLISGTGSNLQALIDSTRDPSSSAQIVIVISNKAAVAGLEKAERAGIPTRVINHKLYKGREEFDSAIDKVLEEYSTDLVCLAGFMRILSGPFVRKWNGKMLNIHPSLLPSFKGSNAHEQVLEAGVTVTGCTVHFVAEDVDAGQIILQEAVPVRRGDTVATLSERVKLAEHKIFPASLELVASGTVQLGENGKTRWIKEE
;
A
#
# COMPACT_ATOMS: atom_id res chain seq x y z
N MET A 1 17.46 24.54 -2.92
CA MET A 1 17.52 25.66 -1.95
C MET A 1 16.36 25.51 -0.99
N ALA A 2 16.57 25.67 0.32
CA ALA A 2 15.49 25.49 1.30
C ALA A 2 14.53 26.70 1.33
N ALA A 3 13.23 26.44 1.35
CA ALA A 3 12.13 27.39 1.22
C ALA A 3 11.81 28.14 2.53
N GLN A 4 11.23 29.33 2.40
CA GLN A 4 10.66 30.09 3.52
C GLN A 4 9.15 30.17 3.35
N VAL A 5 8.40 29.92 4.40
CA VAL A 5 6.93 29.95 4.37
C VAL A 5 6.45 30.98 5.40
N LEU A 6 5.34 31.64 5.10
CA LEU A 6 4.68 32.58 6.02
C LEU A 6 3.31 32.03 6.43
N VAL A 7 3.03 31.99 7.73
CA VAL A 7 1.72 31.63 8.29
C VAL A 7 1.05 32.88 8.85
N ILE A 8 -0.20 33.14 8.46
CA ILE A 8 -0.99 34.28 8.95
C ILE A 8 -1.87 33.84 10.10
N GLY A 9 -1.76 34.52 11.24
CA GLY A 9 -2.57 34.34 12.45
C GLY A 9 -1.72 34.19 13.73
N SER A 10 -2.37 33.82 14.83
CA SER A 10 -1.77 33.86 16.17
C SER A 10 -2.38 32.86 17.17
N GLY A 11 -3.24 31.96 16.72
CA GLY A 11 -3.92 30.95 17.53
C GLY A 11 -3.16 29.63 17.64
N GLY A 12 -3.84 28.63 18.23
CA GLY A 12 -3.30 27.28 18.37
C GLY A 12 -3.16 26.59 17.02
N ARG A 13 -4.13 26.82 16.13
CA ARG A 13 -4.09 26.36 14.73
C ARG A 13 -2.83 26.83 13.99
N GLU A 14 -2.47 28.10 14.12
CA GLU A 14 -1.31 28.64 13.41
C GLU A 14 0.01 28.13 13.99
N HIS A 15 0.07 27.90 15.30
CA HIS A 15 1.21 27.20 15.90
C HIS A 15 1.32 25.77 15.35
N THR A 16 0.23 25.00 15.26
CA THR A 16 0.28 23.65 14.69
C THR A 16 0.68 23.64 13.21
N LEU A 17 0.20 24.59 12.41
CA LEU A 17 0.63 24.75 11.01
C LEU A 17 2.13 25.02 10.93
N ALA A 18 2.64 25.95 11.74
CA ALA A 18 4.06 26.29 11.76
C ALA A 18 4.93 25.12 12.24
N TRP A 19 4.51 24.42 13.29
CA TRP A 19 5.12 23.19 13.79
C TRP A 19 5.19 22.11 12.71
N LYS A 20 4.08 21.88 11.99
CA LYS A 20 4.03 20.83 10.98
C LYS A 20 4.87 21.17 9.74
N LEU A 21 4.87 22.43 9.30
CA LEU A 21 5.70 22.90 8.19
C LEU A 21 7.20 22.85 8.51
N ALA A 22 7.59 23.15 9.75
CA ALA A 22 8.98 23.10 10.19
C ALA A 22 9.60 21.69 10.12
N GLN A 23 8.77 20.63 10.18
CA GLN A 23 9.22 19.25 10.02
C GLN A 23 9.69 18.92 8.59
N SER A 24 9.27 19.70 7.59
CA SER A 24 9.67 19.47 6.21
C SER A 24 11.19 19.67 6.04
N PRO A 25 11.89 18.73 5.37
CA PRO A 25 13.29 18.95 4.99
C PRO A 25 13.45 20.04 3.92
N ARG A 26 12.36 20.41 3.22
CA ARG A 26 12.37 21.48 2.21
C ARG A 26 12.26 22.87 2.83
N VAL A 27 11.81 22.99 4.07
CA VAL A 27 11.59 24.27 4.76
C VAL A 27 12.79 24.60 5.65
N LYS A 28 13.41 25.78 5.42
CA LYS A 28 14.43 26.33 6.32
C LYS A 28 13.86 27.23 7.40
N GLN A 29 12.77 27.94 7.12
CA GLN A 29 12.19 28.90 8.04
C GLN A 29 10.68 29.03 7.83
N VAL A 30 9.95 29.10 8.94
CA VAL A 30 8.54 29.44 8.99
C VAL A 30 8.40 30.75 9.76
N LEU A 31 7.88 31.78 9.10
CA LEU A 31 7.50 33.03 9.74
C LEU A 31 6.03 32.96 10.13
N VAL A 32 5.67 33.52 11.28
CA VAL A 32 4.26 33.60 11.73
C VAL A 32 3.90 35.05 12.02
N ALA A 33 2.82 35.55 11.42
CA ALA A 33 2.41 36.96 11.52
C ALA A 33 1.01 37.11 12.13
N PRO A 34 0.86 37.70 13.34
CA PRO A 34 1.93 38.11 14.26
C PRO A 34 2.50 36.96 15.10
N GLY A 35 1.86 35.78 15.09
CA GLY A 35 2.22 34.66 15.95
C GLY A 35 1.92 34.89 17.44
N ASN A 36 2.45 34.02 18.29
CA ASN A 36 2.30 34.08 19.75
C ASN A 36 3.60 33.65 20.45
N ALA A 37 3.58 33.48 21.77
CA ALA A 37 4.79 33.10 22.51
C ALA A 37 5.38 31.74 22.08
N GLY A 38 4.54 30.79 21.68
CA GLY A 38 4.97 29.46 21.25
C GLY A 38 5.68 29.45 19.89
N THR A 39 5.36 30.42 19.02
CA THR A 39 5.99 30.58 17.70
C THR A 39 7.12 31.60 17.69
N ALA A 40 7.43 32.23 18.83
CA ALA A 40 8.38 33.33 18.92
C ALA A 40 9.84 32.89 18.73
N CYS A 41 10.22 31.72 19.28
CA CYS A 41 11.60 31.25 19.26
C CYS A 41 11.67 29.72 19.26
N SER A 42 11.56 29.13 18.06
CA SER A 42 11.86 27.71 17.80
C SER A 42 12.89 27.61 16.68
N GLU A 43 13.54 26.45 16.50
CA GLU A 43 14.69 26.26 15.61
C GLU A 43 14.47 26.82 14.20
N LYS A 44 13.29 26.57 13.61
CA LYS A 44 12.89 27.08 12.29
C LYS A 44 11.74 28.09 12.33
N ILE A 45 11.19 28.40 13.50
CA ILE A 45 9.94 29.19 13.62
C ILE A 45 10.22 30.50 14.36
N SER A 46 9.80 31.61 13.76
CA SER A 46 9.91 32.93 14.37
C SER A 46 8.73 33.83 14.01
N ASN A 47 8.37 34.75 14.91
CA ASN A 47 7.32 35.72 14.65
C ASN A 47 7.78 36.85 13.72
N ALA A 48 6.84 37.43 12.96
CA ALA A 48 7.05 38.59 12.11
C ALA A 48 6.06 39.71 12.46
N ALA A 49 6.58 40.92 12.68
CA ALA A 49 5.79 42.11 12.98
C ALA A 49 5.30 42.82 11.71
N ILE A 50 4.72 42.07 10.77
CA ILE A 50 4.12 42.60 9.53
C ILE A 50 2.61 42.76 9.71
N SER A 51 2.05 43.88 9.22
CA SER A 51 0.61 44.08 9.20
C SER A 51 -0.04 43.08 8.24
N ILE A 52 -1.00 42.31 8.75
CA ILE A 52 -1.74 41.33 7.93
C ILE A 52 -2.94 41.94 7.21
N ASN A 53 -3.29 43.20 7.54
CA ASN A 53 -4.41 43.94 6.92
C ASN A 53 -3.94 44.87 5.78
N ASP A 54 -2.64 45.10 5.65
CA ASP A 54 -2.06 45.86 4.54
C ASP A 54 -1.45 44.87 3.54
N HIS A 55 -2.27 44.42 2.59
CA HIS A 55 -1.87 43.39 1.63
C HIS A 55 -0.74 43.87 0.70
N SER A 56 -0.63 45.18 0.44
CA SER A 56 0.46 45.74 -0.37
C SER A 56 1.80 45.65 0.36
N ALA A 57 1.84 46.07 1.62
CA ALA A 57 3.04 45.93 2.45
C ALA A 57 3.38 44.44 2.69
N LEU A 58 2.38 43.58 2.87
CA LEU A 58 2.56 42.14 3.04
C LEU A 58 3.17 41.48 1.78
N ALA A 59 2.67 41.82 0.59
CA ALA A 59 3.22 41.32 -0.66
C ALA A 59 4.69 41.73 -0.86
N GLN A 60 5.00 43.00 -0.54
CA GLN A 60 6.36 43.52 -0.61
C GLN A 60 7.29 42.79 0.38
N PHE A 61 6.83 42.59 1.61
CA PHE A 61 7.55 41.80 2.62
C PHE A 61 7.83 40.37 2.14
N CYS A 62 6.84 39.70 1.53
CA CYS A 62 7.00 38.36 0.98
C CYS A 62 8.08 38.30 -0.10
N LYS A 63 8.14 39.29 -1.00
CA LYS A 63 9.17 39.36 -2.06
C LYS A 63 10.56 39.58 -1.47
N GLU A 64 10.70 40.53 -0.55
CA GLU A 64 11.97 40.85 0.10
C GLU A 64 12.53 39.66 0.88
N LYS A 65 11.67 38.97 1.63
CA LYS A 65 12.03 37.78 2.40
C LYS A 65 12.11 36.51 1.55
N LYS A 66 11.76 36.55 0.27
CA LYS A 66 11.70 35.38 -0.63
C LYS A 66 10.85 34.26 -0.02
N ILE A 67 9.63 34.62 0.38
CA ILE A 67 8.60 33.70 0.86
C ILE A 67 8.07 32.92 -0.34
N GLU A 68 8.14 31.61 -0.27
CA GLU A 68 7.70 30.69 -1.32
C GLU A 68 6.18 30.73 -1.46
N PHE A 69 5.47 30.61 -0.34
CA PHE A 69 4.03 30.80 -0.25
C PHE A 69 3.59 31.24 1.13
N VAL A 70 2.41 31.86 1.19
CA VAL A 70 1.70 32.25 2.41
C VAL A 70 0.62 31.21 2.72
N VAL A 71 0.41 30.88 3.99
CA VAL A 71 -0.64 29.99 4.49
C VAL A 71 -1.56 30.80 5.41
N VAL A 72 -2.84 30.91 5.07
CA VAL A 72 -3.80 31.70 5.85
C VAL A 72 -4.51 30.82 6.88
N GLY A 73 -4.33 31.13 8.16
CA GLY A 73 -4.96 30.42 9.25
C GLY A 73 -6.41 30.86 9.53
N PRO A 74 -6.68 32.15 9.83
CA PRO A 74 -8.01 32.64 10.18
C PRO A 74 -8.86 33.05 8.98
N GLU A 75 -10.17 33.14 9.20
CA GLU A 75 -11.17 33.47 8.19
C GLU A 75 -11.16 34.93 7.75
N ALA A 76 -10.86 35.87 8.66
CA ALA A 76 -11.02 37.30 8.38
C ALA A 76 -10.14 37.79 7.20
N PRO A 77 -8.84 37.41 7.10
CA PRO A 77 -8.03 37.77 5.93
C PRO A 77 -8.52 37.15 4.62
N LEU A 78 -9.10 35.94 4.66
CA LEU A 78 -9.66 35.29 3.46
C LEU A 78 -10.86 36.08 2.93
N ALA A 79 -11.81 36.43 3.81
CA ALA A 79 -12.95 37.25 3.46
C ALA A 79 -12.56 38.68 3.00
N ALA A 80 -11.42 39.20 3.48
CA ALA A 80 -10.86 40.48 3.07
C ALA A 80 -10.09 40.42 1.73
N GLY A 81 -9.95 39.25 1.10
CA GLY A 81 -9.34 39.13 -0.24
C GLY A 81 -7.84 38.92 -0.28
N ILE A 82 -7.20 38.56 0.85
CA ILE A 82 -5.74 38.40 0.95
C ILE A 82 -5.14 37.52 -0.17
N VAL A 83 -5.84 36.44 -0.56
CA VAL A 83 -5.36 35.49 -1.57
C VAL A 83 -5.31 36.15 -2.96
N GLY A 84 -6.37 36.85 -3.35
CA GLY A 84 -6.46 37.54 -4.64
C GLY A 84 -5.45 38.68 -4.75
N ASP A 85 -5.29 39.45 -3.68
CA ASP A 85 -4.36 40.59 -3.64
C ASP A 85 -2.90 40.13 -3.72
N LEU A 86 -2.53 39.10 -2.95
CA LEU A 86 -1.18 38.53 -3.00
C LEU A 86 -0.89 37.86 -4.35
N ALA A 87 -1.84 37.10 -4.90
CA ALA A 87 -1.70 36.46 -6.21
C ALA A 87 -1.49 37.49 -7.33
N SER A 88 -2.27 38.58 -7.32
CA SER A 88 -2.12 39.70 -8.27
C SER A 88 -0.76 40.39 -8.16
N ALA A 89 -0.17 40.39 -6.96
CA ALA A 89 1.18 40.88 -6.73
C ALA A 89 2.28 39.84 -7.04
N GLY A 90 1.95 38.64 -7.52
CA GLY A 90 2.90 37.57 -7.83
C GLY A 90 3.40 36.79 -6.61
N VAL A 91 2.65 36.80 -5.51
CA VAL A 91 2.94 36.05 -4.28
C VAL A 91 1.94 34.90 -4.15
N ARG A 92 2.43 33.68 -4.00
CA ARG A 92 1.58 32.50 -3.85
C ARG A 92 0.93 32.48 -2.46
N CYS A 93 -0.37 32.20 -2.39
CA CYS A 93 -1.12 32.18 -1.14
C CYS A 93 -2.08 30.98 -1.09
N PHE A 94 -1.97 30.17 -0.04
CA PHE A 94 -2.80 29.00 0.21
C PHE A 94 -4.03 29.39 1.03
N GLY A 95 -5.18 29.29 0.38
CA GLY A 95 -6.51 29.63 0.89
C GLY A 95 -7.44 29.96 -0.29
N PRO A 96 -8.76 30.06 -0.07
CA PRO A 96 -9.70 30.47 -1.10
C PRO A 96 -9.65 31.99 -1.35
N THR A 97 -10.07 32.43 -2.55
CA THR A 97 -10.33 33.85 -2.82
C THR A 97 -11.50 34.38 -1.99
N ALA A 98 -11.72 35.69 -1.95
CA ALA A 98 -12.86 36.27 -1.23
C ALA A 98 -14.21 35.76 -1.78
N GLU A 99 -14.32 35.59 -3.10
CA GLU A 99 -15.50 35.03 -3.76
C GLU A 99 -15.73 33.57 -3.32
N ALA A 100 -14.68 32.75 -3.31
CA ALA A 100 -14.78 31.37 -2.86
C ALA A 100 -15.05 31.26 -1.34
N ALA A 101 -14.53 32.22 -0.56
CA ALA A 101 -14.76 32.33 0.88
C ALA A 101 -16.19 32.78 1.25
N GLN A 102 -17.06 33.07 0.27
CA GLN A 102 -18.49 33.31 0.52
C GLN A 102 -19.19 32.09 1.12
N LEU A 103 -18.67 30.87 0.91
CA LEU A 103 -19.16 29.66 1.58
C LEU A 103 -19.12 29.77 3.12
N GLU A 104 -18.16 30.50 3.69
CA GLU A 104 -18.11 30.78 5.14
C GLU A 104 -18.68 32.16 5.48
N SER A 105 -18.27 33.19 4.73
CA SER A 105 -18.55 34.59 5.08
C SER A 105 -19.99 35.03 4.84
N SER A 106 -20.78 34.25 4.07
CA SER A 106 -22.21 34.49 3.86
C SER A 106 -22.99 33.18 3.96
N LYS A 107 -23.64 32.95 5.11
CA LYS A 107 -24.46 31.75 5.29
C LYS A 107 -25.64 31.70 4.31
N ARG A 108 -26.20 32.86 3.93
CA ARG A 108 -27.20 32.90 2.84
C ARG A 108 -26.61 32.31 1.55
N PHE A 109 -25.44 32.78 1.12
CA PHE A 109 -24.78 32.27 -0.09
C PHE A 109 -24.55 30.75 0.00
N ALA A 110 -24.00 30.26 1.11
CA ALA A 110 -23.72 28.85 1.30
C ALA A 110 -24.99 27.98 1.16
N LYS A 111 -26.12 28.43 1.73
CA LYS A 111 -27.38 27.69 1.67
C LYS A 111 -27.99 27.71 0.26
N GLU A 112 -27.99 28.86 -0.42
CA GLU A 112 -28.43 28.97 -1.82
C GLU A 112 -27.56 28.11 -2.75
N PHE A 113 -26.24 28.12 -2.53
CA PHE A 113 -25.29 27.29 -3.26
C PHE A 113 -25.59 25.80 -3.08
N MET A 114 -25.83 25.36 -1.83
CA MET A 114 -26.17 23.96 -1.56
C MET A 114 -27.48 23.55 -2.24
N ASP A 115 -28.49 24.41 -2.26
CA ASP A 115 -29.74 24.15 -2.96
C ASP A 115 -29.53 24.03 -4.48
N ARG A 116 -28.76 24.95 -5.09
CA ARG A 116 -28.46 24.93 -6.53
C ARG A 116 -27.77 23.63 -6.98
N HIS A 117 -26.90 23.08 -6.14
CA HIS A 117 -26.09 21.91 -6.46
C HIS A 117 -26.61 20.60 -5.85
N GLY A 118 -27.75 20.63 -5.15
CA GLY A 118 -28.31 19.44 -4.49
C GLY A 118 -27.37 18.84 -3.43
N ILE A 119 -26.73 19.69 -2.64
CA ILE A 119 -25.92 19.30 -1.47
C ILE A 119 -26.84 19.22 -0.26
N PRO A 120 -26.87 18.10 0.48
CA PRO A 120 -27.82 17.91 1.58
C PRO A 120 -27.54 18.88 2.74
N THR A 121 -28.56 19.65 3.13
CA THR A 121 -28.52 20.60 4.26
C THR A 121 -29.89 20.66 4.97
N ALA A 122 -29.96 21.38 6.09
CA ALA A 122 -31.21 21.69 6.79
C ALA A 122 -32.15 22.54 5.92
N GLN A 123 -33.47 22.30 6.00
CA GLN A 123 -34.45 23.20 5.38
C GLN A 123 -34.30 24.60 5.98
N TRP A 124 -34.42 25.64 5.16
CA TRP A 124 -34.05 26.99 5.58
C TRP A 124 -34.75 28.09 4.81
N ARG A 125 -34.68 29.32 5.33
CA ARG A 125 -35.00 30.55 4.61
C ARG A 125 -34.21 31.74 5.17
N ALA A 126 -33.84 32.70 4.32
CA ALA A 126 -33.19 33.95 4.73
C ALA A 126 -34.17 35.13 4.83
N PHE A 127 -33.87 36.05 5.75
CA PHE A 127 -34.70 37.22 6.02
C PHE A 127 -33.88 38.48 6.25
N THR A 128 -34.41 39.61 5.81
CA THR A 128 -33.91 40.98 6.08
C THR A 128 -34.90 41.80 6.91
N LYS A 129 -36.07 41.24 7.23
CA LYS A 129 -37.07 41.85 8.12
C LYS A 129 -37.41 40.89 9.27
N PRO A 130 -37.37 41.35 10.52
CA PRO A 130 -37.63 40.49 11.67
C PRO A 130 -39.09 39.99 11.71
N GLU A 131 -40.07 40.77 11.23
CA GLU A 131 -41.48 40.37 11.21
C GLU A 131 -41.73 39.16 10.30
N ASP A 132 -41.12 39.16 9.12
CA ASP A 132 -41.22 38.07 8.14
C ASP A 132 -40.55 36.79 8.68
N ALA A 133 -39.41 36.93 9.35
CA ALA A 133 -38.70 35.83 9.98
C ALA A 133 -39.55 35.19 11.11
N CYS A 134 -40.15 36.02 11.98
CA CYS A 134 -41.05 35.54 13.02
C CYS A 134 -42.28 34.85 12.42
N SER A 135 -42.89 35.40 11.36
CA SER A 135 -44.02 34.77 10.69
C SER A 135 -43.66 33.40 10.12
N PHE A 136 -42.47 33.26 9.52
CA PHE A 136 -41.97 31.98 9.02
C PHE A 136 -41.75 30.97 10.15
N ILE A 137 -41.10 31.36 11.24
CA ILE A 137 -40.90 30.50 12.42
C ILE A 137 -42.24 29.99 12.97
N MET A 138 -43.23 30.87 13.07
CA MET A 138 -44.54 30.51 13.62
C MET A 138 -45.31 29.56 12.70
N SER A 139 -45.22 29.74 11.39
CA SER A 139 -45.98 28.98 10.39
C SER A 139 -45.28 27.75 9.83
N ALA A 140 -43.98 27.55 10.07
CA ALA A 140 -43.26 26.38 9.57
C ALA A 140 -43.77 25.06 10.17
N ASP A 141 -43.91 24.05 9.31
CA ASP A 141 -44.32 22.67 9.63
C ASP A 141 -43.17 21.80 10.17
N PHE A 142 -41.96 22.36 10.22
CA PHE A 142 -40.75 21.73 10.76
C PHE A 142 -40.15 22.62 11.87
N PRO A 143 -39.24 22.10 12.72
CA PRO A 143 -38.68 22.87 13.84
C PRO A 143 -37.68 23.94 13.36
N ALA A 144 -38.18 25.05 12.85
CA ALA A 144 -37.41 26.23 12.43
C ALA A 144 -36.86 27.00 13.65
N LEU A 145 -35.95 26.37 14.39
CA LEU A 145 -35.50 26.78 15.73
C LEU A 145 -34.02 27.20 15.79
N VAL A 146 -33.30 27.17 14.66
CA VAL A 146 -31.92 27.63 14.58
C VAL A 146 -31.88 28.96 13.83
N VAL A 147 -31.44 30.02 14.50
CA VAL A 147 -31.32 31.37 13.92
C VAL A 147 -29.84 31.73 13.82
N LYS A 148 -29.38 32.02 12.60
CA LYS A 148 -27.98 32.35 12.32
C LYS A 148 -27.85 33.73 11.68
N ALA A 149 -26.92 34.55 12.18
CA ALA A 149 -26.46 35.74 11.47
C ALA A 149 -25.72 35.32 10.19
N SER A 150 -26.05 35.94 9.05
CA SER A 150 -25.50 35.54 7.76
C SER A 150 -24.01 35.87 7.63
N GLY A 151 -23.57 37.00 8.16
CA GLY A 151 -22.17 37.42 8.09
C GLY A 151 -21.25 36.72 9.12
N LEU A 152 -19.97 37.11 9.11
CA LEU A 152 -18.96 36.65 10.06
C LEU A 152 -19.21 37.25 11.44
N ALA A 153 -19.60 36.41 12.40
CA ALA A 153 -19.88 36.79 13.79
C ALA A 153 -18.93 36.08 14.78
N ALA A 154 -17.71 35.73 14.35
CA ALA A 154 -16.66 35.07 15.15
C ALA A 154 -17.17 33.85 15.96
N GLY A 155 -18.02 33.03 15.34
CA GLY A 155 -18.61 31.83 15.96
C GLY A 155 -19.71 32.09 17.00
N LYS A 156 -20.12 33.34 17.23
CA LYS A 156 -21.17 33.70 18.22
C LYS A 156 -22.55 33.97 17.61
N GLY A 157 -22.63 34.14 16.29
CA GLY A 157 -23.86 34.48 15.59
C GLY A 157 -24.81 33.31 15.31
N VAL A 158 -24.78 32.24 16.10
CA VAL A 158 -25.66 31.07 15.95
C VAL A 158 -26.41 30.82 17.24
N MET A 159 -27.74 30.89 17.19
CA MET A 159 -28.62 30.64 18.32
C MET A 159 -29.47 29.40 18.04
N VAL A 160 -29.30 28.36 18.85
CA VAL A 160 -30.12 27.14 18.84
C VAL A 160 -31.14 27.27 19.96
N THR A 161 -32.41 27.37 19.60
CA THR A 161 -33.51 27.67 20.53
C THR A 161 -34.39 26.45 20.79
N LYS A 162 -35.14 26.45 21.90
CA LYS A 162 -35.99 25.33 22.31
C LYS A 162 -37.46 25.50 21.93
N SER A 163 -37.87 26.69 21.52
CA SER A 163 -39.26 27.03 21.20
C SER A 163 -39.35 28.10 20.12
N LYS A 164 -40.51 28.17 19.44
CA LYS A 164 -40.77 29.18 18.40
C LYS A 164 -40.70 30.60 18.97
N GLU A 165 -41.09 30.79 20.23
CA GLU A 165 -41.02 32.06 20.94
C GLU A 165 -39.58 32.50 21.22
N GLU A 166 -38.71 31.56 21.62
CA GLU A 166 -37.28 31.83 21.79
C GLU A 166 -36.61 32.14 20.45
N ALA A 167 -36.95 31.42 19.38
CA ALA A 167 -36.45 31.71 18.04
C ALA A 167 -36.83 33.13 17.58
N CYS A 168 -38.09 33.55 17.81
CA CYS A 168 -38.52 34.92 17.51
C CYS A 168 -37.78 35.98 18.34
N ARG A 169 -37.41 35.66 19.58
CA ARG A 169 -36.59 36.54 20.42
C ARG A 169 -35.17 36.67 19.87
N ALA A 170 -34.56 35.54 19.49
CA ALA A 170 -33.24 35.51 18.86
C ALA A 170 -33.19 36.35 17.57
N VAL A 171 -34.25 36.31 16.75
CA VAL A 171 -34.39 37.18 15.56
C VAL A 171 -34.30 38.66 15.94
N ARG A 172 -35.02 39.09 16.98
CA ARG A 172 -35.03 40.49 17.42
C ARG A 172 -33.68 40.91 18.00
N GLU A 173 -33.05 40.05 18.80
CA GLU A 173 -31.72 40.30 19.35
C GLU A 173 -30.68 40.51 18.24
N ILE A 174 -30.71 39.68 17.19
CA ILE A 174 -29.79 39.82 16.05
C ILE A 174 -30.06 41.09 15.24
N MET A 175 -31.33 41.35 14.88
CA MET A 175 -31.69 42.35 13.86
C MET A 175 -32.08 43.72 14.43
N GLN A 176 -32.72 43.79 15.60
CA GLN A 176 -33.21 45.04 16.19
C GLN A 176 -32.22 45.61 17.20
N GLU A 177 -31.62 44.74 18.03
CA GLU A 177 -30.60 45.15 19.02
C GLU A 177 -29.20 45.24 18.39
N ASN A 178 -29.07 44.92 17.09
CA ASN A 178 -27.85 44.98 16.30
C ASN A 178 -26.66 44.26 16.97
N ALA A 179 -26.94 43.13 17.63
CA ALA A 179 -25.98 42.42 18.49
C ALA A 179 -24.68 42.01 17.77
N PHE A 180 -24.71 41.90 16.43
CA PHE A 180 -23.58 41.50 15.59
C PHE A 180 -23.22 42.52 14.50
N GLY A 181 -23.73 43.76 14.57
CA GLY A 181 -23.47 44.78 13.55
C GLY A 181 -23.94 44.35 12.15
N ALA A 182 -23.18 44.73 11.12
CA ALA A 182 -23.46 44.39 9.72
C ALA A 182 -23.60 42.88 9.45
N ALA A 183 -23.00 42.01 10.28
CA ALA A 183 -23.13 40.56 10.14
C ALA A 183 -24.58 40.06 10.38
N GLY A 184 -25.40 40.84 11.10
CA GLY A 184 -26.79 40.53 11.44
C GLY A 184 -27.85 41.12 10.51
N GLU A 185 -27.49 41.89 9.47
CA GLU A 185 -28.45 42.52 8.55
C GLU A 185 -29.31 41.51 7.79
N THR A 186 -28.75 40.33 7.52
CA THR A 186 -29.47 39.17 7.00
C THR A 186 -29.31 38.03 7.99
N ILE A 187 -30.42 37.34 8.28
CA ILE A 187 -30.41 36.11 9.07
C ILE A 187 -30.86 34.92 8.24
N VAL A 188 -30.40 33.73 8.64
CA VAL A 188 -30.88 32.45 8.15
C VAL A 188 -31.62 31.76 9.29
N VAL A 189 -32.87 31.38 9.06
CA VAL A 189 -33.63 30.51 9.95
C VAL A 189 -33.65 29.12 9.31
N GLU A 190 -33.25 28.10 10.06
CA GLU A 190 -33.20 26.72 9.56
C GLU A 190 -33.76 25.69 10.55
N GLU A 191 -34.05 24.52 10.00
CA GLU A 191 -34.45 23.31 10.71
C GLU A 191 -33.41 22.91 11.77
N LEU A 192 -33.88 22.61 12.98
CA LEU A 192 -33.08 21.98 14.02
C LEU A 192 -32.84 20.51 13.66
N LEU A 193 -31.63 20.20 13.19
CA LEU A 193 -31.23 18.82 12.92
C LEU A 193 -30.81 18.10 14.21
N GLU A 194 -31.15 16.81 14.28
CA GLU A 194 -30.76 15.92 15.38
C GLU A 194 -29.76 14.87 14.88
N GLY A 195 -28.71 14.61 15.67
CA GLY A 195 -27.68 13.65 15.34
C GLY A 195 -26.34 13.90 16.04
N GLU A 196 -25.30 13.24 15.54
CA GLU A 196 -23.91 13.51 15.93
C GLU A 196 -23.29 14.54 14.99
N GLU A 197 -22.67 15.59 15.56
CA GLU A 197 -21.90 16.58 14.78
C GLU A 197 -20.47 16.07 14.56
N VAL A 198 -20.01 16.13 13.31
CA VAL A 198 -18.65 15.79 12.93
C VAL A 198 -18.09 16.81 11.93
N SER A 199 -16.78 16.96 11.96
CA SER A 199 -16.03 17.87 11.10
C SER A 199 -15.33 17.09 10.01
N CYS A 200 -15.71 17.33 8.76
CA CYS A 200 -15.11 16.70 7.59
C CYS A 200 -14.36 17.75 6.77
N LEU A 201 -13.04 17.59 6.67
CA LEU A 201 -12.16 18.52 5.98
C LEU A 201 -11.54 17.87 4.74
N CYS A 202 -11.12 18.68 3.78
CA CYS A 202 -10.26 18.22 2.69
C CYS A 202 -9.27 19.29 2.24
N PHE A 203 -8.13 18.85 1.71
CA PHE A 203 -7.34 19.65 0.79
C PHE A 203 -8.01 19.61 -0.59
N THR A 204 -8.01 20.74 -1.28
CA THR A 204 -8.45 20.80 -2.68
C THR A 204 -7.69 21.85 -3.48
N ASP A 205 -7.35 21.50 -4.72
CA ASP A 205 -6.70 22.37 -5.71
C ASP A 205 -7.70 23.00 -6.70
N GLY A 206 -8.99 22.98 -6.37
CA GLY A 206 -10.08 23.42 -7.24
C GLY A 206 -10.69 22.30 -8.08
N LYS A 207 -10.10 21.10 -8.10
CA LYS A 207 -10.61 19.94 -8.85
C LYS A 207 -10.53 18.65 -8.04
N THR A 208 -9.34 18.36 -7.53
CA THR A 208 -9.06 17.18 -6.71
C THR A 208 -9.53 17.42 -5.28
N VAL A 209 -10.21 16.44 -4.68
CA VAL A 209 -10.56 16.45 -3.24
C VAL A 209 -9.83 15.33 -2.51
N ALA A 210 -8.98 15.72 -1.57
CA ALA A 210 -8.27 14.83 -0.67
C ALA A 210 -8.80 14.95 0.77
N PRO A 211 -9.74 14.07 1.20
CA PRO A 211 -10.35 14.15 2.51
C PRO A 211 -9.35 13.85 3.64
N MET A 212 -9.51 14.57 4.74
CA MET A 212 -8.84 14.30 6.01
C MET A 212 -9.68 13.31 6.83
N PRO A 213 -9.08 12.61 7.83
CA PRO A 213 -9.86 11.85 8.78
C PRO A 213 -10.82 12.78 9.54
N PRO A 214 -12.08 12.35 9.77
CA PRO A 214 -13.09 13.20 10.39
C PRO A 214 -12.71 13.49 11.84
N ALA A 215 -12.93 14.72 12.28
CA ALA A 215 -12.69 15.14 13.65
C ALA A 215 -14.02 15.47 14.35
N GLN A 216 -13.99 15.61 15.67
CA GLN A 216 -15.11 16.15 16.43
C GLN A 216 -14.56 17.04 17.54
N ASP A 217 -15.17 18.21 17.70
CA ASP A 217 -14.83 19.17 18.74
C ASP A 217 -15.85 19.16 19.89
N HIS A 218 -15.52 19.88 20.95
CA HIS A 218 -16.40 20.10 22.09
C HIS A 218 -16.56 21.61 22.33
N LYS A 219 -17.65 22.19 21.83
CA LYS A 219 -17.92 23.64 21.92
C LYS A 219 -18.28 24.12 23.33
N ARG A 220 -18.89 23.27 24.16
CA ARG A 220 -19.41 23.63 25.49
C ARG A 220 -18.30 23.74 26.53
N LEU A 221 -18.41 24.76 27.41
CA LEU A 221 -17.39 25.10 28.41
C LEU A 221 -17.21 24.03 29.49
N LEU A 222 -18.32 23.47 29.99
CA LEU A 222 -18.32 22.56 31.13
C LEU A 222 -18.38 21.09 30.67
N GLU A 223 -17.97 20.20 31.56
CA GLU A 223 -18.08 18.75 31.39
C GLU A 223 -19.55 18.34 31.22
N GLY A 224 -19.81 17.24 30.51
CA GLY A 224 -21.18 16.82 30.15
C GLY A 224 -21.82 17.65 29.04
N ASP A 225 -21.02 18.43 28.31
CA ASP A 225 -21.48 19.39 27.29
C ASP A 225 -22.44 20.47 27.83
N GLU A 226 -22.17 20.95 29.06
CA GLU A 226 -22.94 22.00 29.72
C GLU A 226 -22.32 23.41 29.60
N GLY A 227 -23.06 24.43 30.03
CA GLY A 227 -22.60 25.82 30.04
C GLY A 227 -22.65 26.51 28.66
N PRO A 228 -22.07 27.71 28.52
CA PRO A 228 -22.12 28.48 27.29
C PRO A 228 -21.31 27.83 26.16
N ASN A 229 -21.68 28.12 24.90
CA ASN A 229 -20.84 27.81 23.75
C ASN A 229 -19.55 28.63 23.79
N THR A 230 -18.47 28.01 23.34
CA THR A 230 -17.14 28.58 23.23
C THR A 230 -16.61 28.37 21.81
N GLY A 231 -15.42 28.87 21.50
CA GLY A 231 -14.72 28.50 20.26
C GLY A 231 -14.22 27.06 20.20
N GLY A 232 -14.46 26.23 21.22
CA GLY A 232 -13.99 24.84 21.34
C GLY A 232 -13.07 24.65 22.54
N MET A 233 -13.37 23.68 23.39
CA MET A 233 -12.63 23.29 24.61
C MET A 233 -11.75 22.05 24.43
N GLY A 234 -11.83 21.40 23.27
CA GLY A 234 -11.03 20.23 22.92
C GLY A 234 -11.55 19.60 21.63
N ALA A 235 -10.76 18.71 21.06
CA ALA A 235 -11.11 17.96 19.86
C ALA A 235 -10.41 16.61 19.85
N TYR A 236 -10.89 15.70 19.00
CA TYR A 236 -10.23 14.43 18.74
C TYR A 236 -10.37 13.99 17.28
N CYS A 237 -9.46 13.12 16.84
CA CYS A 237 -9.41 12.57 15.49
C CYS A 237 -8.77 11.17 15.51
N PRO A 238 -9.28 10.17 14.76
CA PRO A 238 -10.51 10.22 13.96
C PRO A 238 -11.79 10.07 14.81
N ALA A 239 -12.92 10.58 14.32
CA ALA A 239 -14.24 10.38 14.89
C ALA A 239 -14.79 8.97 14.52
N PRO A 240 -14.95 8.04 15.48
CA PRO A 240 -15.28 6.64 15.18
C PRO A 240 -16.70 6.43 14.62
N GLN A 241 -17.58 7.43 14.76
CA GLN A 241 -18.95 7.41 14.26
C GLN A 241 -19.02 7.47 12.73
N VAL A 242 -17.92 7.85 12.06
CA VAL A 242 -17.83 7.96 10.61
C VAL A 242 -16.95 6.84 10.05
N PRO A 243 -17.51 5.69 9.68
CA PRO A 243 -16.75 4.63 9.00
C PRO A 243 -16.27 5.09 7.61
N LYS A 244 -15.29 4.39 7.04
CA LYS A 244 -14.69 4.72 5.73
C LYS A 244 -15.74 4.88 4.62
N ASP A 245 -16.76 4.03 4.59
CA ASP A 245 -17.81 4.09 3.57
C ASP A 245 -18.69 5.35 3.70
N LEU A 246 -18.96 5.78 4.94
CA LEU A 246 -19.68 7.03 5.19
C LEU A 246 -18.81 8.25 4.87
N LEU A 247 -17.50 8.20 5.17
CA LEU A 247 -16.56 9.24 4.76
C LEU A 247 -16.49 9.39 3.23
N LEU A 248 -16.52 8.28 2.49
CA LEU A 248 -16.58 8.30 1.03
C LEU A 248 -17.90 8.89 0.52
N LYS A 249 -19.02 8.59 1.18
CA LYS A 249 -20.32 9.22 0.87
C LYS A 249 -20.28 10.73 1.10
N ILE A 250 -19.69 11.18 2.22
CA ILE A 250 -19.48 12.61 2.52
C ILE A 250 -18.56 13.25 1.48
N LYS A 251 -17.45 12.60 1.11
CA LYS A 251 -16.54 13.07 0.06
C LYS A 251 -17.31 13.34 -1.22
N ASN A 252 -18.08 12.37 -1.70
CA ASN A 252 -18.71 12.47 -3.03
C ASN A 252 -19.95 13.38 -3.03
N ALA A 253 -20.80 13.28 -2.01
CA ALA A 253 -22.08 13.99 -1.97
C ALA A 253 -21.96 15.44 -1.47
N ILE A 254 -20.91 15.76 -0.72
CA ILE A 254 -20.72 17.07 -0.09
C ILE A 254 -19.43 17.72 -0.59
N LEU A 255 -18.25 17.14 -0.30
CA LEU A 255 -16.98 17.84 -0.53
C LEU A 255 -16.67 18.03 -2.02
N GLN A 256 -16.66 16.95 -2.80
CA GLN A 256 -16.41 16.98 -4.25
C GLN A 256 -17.49 17.79 -4.96
N ARG A 257 -18.76 17.58 -4.61
CA ARG A 257 -19.89 18.33 -5.18
C ARG A 257 -19.79 19.83 -4.91
N THR A 258 -19.30 20.23 -3.73
CA THR A 258 -19.04 21.64 -3.41
C THR A 258 -17.92 22.20 -4.29
N VAL A 259 -16.80 21.49 -4.42
CA VAL A 259 -15.68 21.94 -5.26
C VAL A 259 -16.09 22.04 -6.74
N ASP A 260 -16.78 21.03 -7.25
CA ASP A 260 -17.28 20.99 -8.63
C ASP A 260 -18.27 22.13 -8.89
N GLY A 261 -19.21 22.38 -7.95
CA GLY A 261 -20.19 23.45 -8.08
C GLY A 261 -19.54 24.84 -8.07
N MET A 262 -18.56 25.08 -7.20
CA MET A 262 -17.80 26.32 -7.16
C MET A 262 -16.99 26.55 -8.44
N GLN A 263 -16.40 25.48 -8.99
CA GLN A 263 -15.71 25.53 -10.28
C GLN A 263 -16.67 25.80 -11.44
N GLN A 264 -17.87 25.22 -11.43
CA GLN A 264 -18.91 25.41 -12.44
C GLN A 264 -19.46 26.85 -12.45
N GLU A 265 -19.55 27.48 -11.28
CA GLU A 265 -19.99 28.89 -11.13
C GLU A 265 -18.86 29.91 -11.43
N GLY A 266 -17.66 29.45 -11.82
CA GLY A 266 -16.54 30.32 -12.19
C GLY A 266 -15.77 30.90 -11.01
N THR A 267 -16.00 30.40 -9.80
CA THR A 267 -15.33 30.81 -8.55
C THR A 267 -14.62 29.61 -7.92
N PRO A 268 -13.54 29.09 -8.54
CA PRO A 268 -12.89 27.85 -8.09
C PRO A 268 -12.43 27.95 -6.63
N TYR A 269 -12.62 26.86 -5.89
CA TYR A 269 -12.27 26.79 -4.48
C TYR A 269 -10.92 26.08 -4.27
N THR A 270 -9.91 26.79 -3.79
CA THR A 270 -8.57 26.25 -3.50
C THR A 270 -8.21 26.36 -2.02
N GLY A 271 -7.55 25.36 -1.46
CA GLY A 271 -7.09 25.37 -0.08
C GLY A 271 -7.76 24.31 0.79
N ILE A 272 -8.24 24.72 1.97
CA ILE A 272 -8.97 23.83 2.89
C ILE A 272 -10.46 24.12 2.80
N LEU A 273 -11.24 23.09 2.47
CA LEU A 273 -12.69 23.12 2.66
C LEU A 273 -13.02 22.36 3.94
N TYR A 274 -13.71 23.02 4.85
CA TYR A 274 -14.25 22.43 6.07
C TYR A 274 -15.77 22.35 5.93
N ALA A 275 -16.34 21.19 6.22
CA ALA A 275 -17.78 21.00 6.34
C ALA A 275 -18.12 20.51 7.75
N GLY A 276 -18.91 21.30 8.49
CA GLY A 276 -19.57 20.85 9.70
C GLY A 276 -20.79 20.04 9.31
N ILE A 277 -20.87 18.78 9.72
CA ILE A 277 -21.88 17.83 9.26
C ILE A 277 -22.64 17.26 10.45
N MET A 278 -23.97 17.24 10.34
CA MET A 278 -24.84 16.48 11.23
C MET A 278 -25.11 15.09 10.63
N LEU A 279 -24.83 14.04 11.40
CA LEU A 279 -25.18 12.66 11.05
C LEU A 279 -26.62 12.39 11.49
N THR A 280 -27.56 12.67 10.59
CA THR A 280 -29.00 12.46 10.84
C THR A 280 -29.43 11.04 10.45
N LYS A 281 -30.64 10.65 10.87
CA LYS A 281 -31.30 9.42 10.41
C LYS A 281 -31.44 9.32 8.88
N ASP A 282 -31.53 10.46 8.19
CA ASP A 282 -31.66 10.55 6.73
C ASP A 282 -30.30 10.65 6.02
N GLY A 283 -29.19 10.58 6.77
CA GLY A 283 -27.82 10.70 6.27
C GLY A 283 -27.10 11.99 6.67
N PRO A 284 -25.89 12.22 6.13
CA PRO A 284 -25.09 13.40 6.45
C PRO A 284 -25.69 14.66 5.83
N LYS A 285 -25.89 15.71 6.65
CA LYS A 285 -26.35 17.03 6.22
C LYS A 285 -25.36 18.11 6.65
N VAL A 286 -25.05 19.05 5.77
CA VAL A 286 -24.16 20.17 6.06
C VAL A 286 -24.87 21.18 6.96
N LEU A 287 -24.22 21.51 8.09
CA LEU A 287 -24.59 22.59 9.01
C LEU A 287 -24.02 23.93 8.56
N GLU A 288 -22.74 23.92 8.17
CA GLU A 288 -22.00 25.10 7.71
C GLU A 288 -20.71 24.69 6.99
N PHE A 289 -20.19 25.60 6.17
CA PHE A 289 -18.83 25.52 5.65
C PHE A 289 -17.92 26.49 6.39
N ASN A 290 -16.65 26.11 6.51
CA ASN A 290 -15.57 27.01 6.87
C ASN A 290 -14.45 26.89 5.83
N CYS A 291 -13.62 27.92 5.72
CA CYS A 291 -12.66 28.07 4.63
C CYS A 291 -11.19 27.80 5.01
N ARG A 292 -11.01 27.17 6.16
CA ARG A 292 -9.75 27.03 6.89
C ARG A 292 -9.90 25.91 7.92
N PHE A 293 -8.78 25.43 8.46
CA PHE A 293 -8.81 24.48 9.58
C PHE A 293 -9.61 25.03 10.76
N GLY A 294 -10.33 24.17 11.48
CA GLY A 294 -10.91 24.51 12.78
C GLY A 294 -9.84 24.65 13.87
N ASP A 295 -10.17 25.35 14.94
CA ASP A 295 -9.34 25.47 16.15
C ASP A 295 -10.26 25.10 17.33
N PRO A 296 -10.10 23.93 17.99
CA PRO A 296 -8.83 23.20 18.13
C PRO A 296 -8.65 21.94 17.24
N GLU A 297 -9.37 21.79 16.14
CA GLU A 297 -9.30 20.55 15.33
C GLU A 297 -7.99 20.40 14.54
N CYS A 298 -7.38 21.51 14.11
CA CYS A 298 -6.06 21.50 13.47
C CYS A 298 -5.03 20.73 14.34
N GLN A 299 -5.11 20.95 15.65
CA GLN A 299 -4.25 20.38 16.69
C GLN A 299 -4.40 18.87 16.87
N VAL A 300 -5.39 18.22 16.25
CA VAL A 300 -5.54 16.75 16.24
C VAL A 300 -5.45 16.15 14.84
N ILE A 301 -5.74 16.91 13.79
CA ILE A 301 -5.64 16.42 12.41
C ILE A 301 -4.18 16.39 11.95
N LEU A 302 -3.46 17.51 12.06
CA LEU A 302 -2.08 17.60 11.52
C LEU A 302 -1.07 16.67 12.21
N PRO A 303 -1.17 16.36 13.52
CA PRO A 303 -0.32 15.35 14.13
C PRO A 303 -0.48 13.94 13.53
N LEU A 304 -1.63 13.63 12.93
CA LEU A 304 -1.87 12.37 12.25
C LEU A 304 -1.41 12.37 10.79
N LEU A 305 -1.02 13.52 10.22
CA LEU A 305 -0.52 13.60 8.84
C LEU A 305 0.90 13.01 8.76
N LYS A 306 1.05 11.92 8.00
CA LYS A 306 2.34 11.29 7.71
C LYS A 306 3.07 12.02 6.58
N SER A 307 2.34 12.46 5.55
CA SER A 307 2.92 13.21 4.43
C SER A 307 3.54 14.54 4.88
N ASP A 308 4.46 15.04 4.06
CA ASP A 308 5.00 16.38 4.22
C ASP A 308 3.94 17.42 3.86
N LEU A 309 3.52 18.23 4.84
CA LEU A 309 2.52 19.27 4.65
C LEU A 309 2.98 20.33 3.64
N TYR A 310 4.28 20.62 3.56
CA TYR A 310 4.82 21.55 2.57
C TYR A 310 4.57 21.05 1.15
N GLU A 311 4.80 19.76 0.89
CA GLU A 311 4.61 19.16 -0.44
C GLU A 311 3.13 19.12 -0.83
N VAL A 312 2.24 18.79 0.13
CA VAL A 312 0.78 18.79 -0.10
C VAL A 312 0.29 20.21 -0.45
N ILE A 313 0.73 21.23 0.29
CA ILE A 313 0.35 22.62 0.02
C ILE A 313 0.93 23.09 -1.32
N GLN A 314 2.20 22.79 -1.60
CA GLN A 314 2.83 23.14 -2.88
C GLN A 314 2.07 22.52 -4.05
N ALA A 315 1.80 21.21 -4.02
CA ALA A 315 1.04 20.52 -5.06
C ALA A 315 -0.38 21.08 -5.21
N THR A 316 -1.02 21.48 -4.11
CA THR A 316 -2.33 22.13 -4.14
C THR A 316 -2.28 23.47 -4.88
N LEU A 317 -1.27 24.30 -4.58
CA LEU A 317 -1.07 25.58 -5.25
C LEU A 317 -0.69 25.43 -6.73
N ASP A 318 -0.08 24.29 -7.10
CA ASP A 318 0.31 23.97 -8.48
C ASP A 318 -0.83 23.31 -9.30
N GLY A 319 -1.99 23.01 -8.69
CA GLY A 319 -3.08 22.31 -9.39
C GLY A 319 -2.80 20.82 -9.63
N LEU A 320 -1.92 20.22 -8.82
CA LEU A 320 -1.39 18.87 -8.96
C LEU A 320 -1.60 18.01 -7.70
N LEU A 321 -2.63 18.29 -6.89
CA LEU A 321 -2.86 17.58 -5.63
C LEU A 321 -3.01 16.06 -5.84
N SER A 322 -3.52 15.62 -6.99
CA SER A 322 -3.64 14.20 -7.34
C SER A 322 -2.31 13.44 -7.36
N THR A 323 -1.18 14.15 -7.50
CA THR A 323 0.18 13.59 -7.49
C THR A 323 0.81 13.54 -6.11
N SER A 324 0.23 14.24 -5.12
CA SER A 324 0.73 14.32 -3.74
C SER A 324 -0.43 14.19 -2.75
N LEU A 325 -1.12 13.05 -2.81
CA LEU A 325 -2.23 12.76 -1.90
C LEU A 325 -1.72 12.60 -0.45
N PRO A 326 -2.40 13.20 0.54
CA PRO A 326 -2.02 13.10 1.94
C PRO A 326 -2.21 11.67 2.46
N VAL A 327 -1.18 11.17 3.14
CA VAL A 327 -1.16 9.89 3.85
C VAL A 327 -1.27 10.16 5.34
N TRP A 328 -2.12 9.39 6.02
CA TRP A 328 -2.44 9.57 7.43
C TRP A 328 -1.92 8.38 8.26
N GLN A 329 -1.66 8.62 9.54
CA GLN A 329 -1.32 7.55 10.49
C GLN A 329 -2.53 6.65 10.74
N GLU A 330 -2.44 5.38 10.34
CA GLU A 330 -3.45 4.37 10.66
C GLU A 330 -3.30 3.87 12.10
N ASN A 331 -4.41 3.41 12.70
CA ASN A 331 -4.45 2.84 14.07
C ASN A 331 -3.87 3.76 15.15
N ARG A 332 -4.05 5.08 14.97
CA ARG A 332 -3.68 6.12 15.93
C ARG A 332 -4.86 7.05 16.14
N SER A 333 -4.95 7.62 17.34
CA SER A 333 -5.89 8.67 17.68
C SER A 333 -5.14 9.85 18.30
N ALA A 334 -5.52 11.05 17.89
CA ALA A 334 -5.07 12.30 18.48
C ALA A 334 -6.21 12.90 19.30
N VAL A 335 -5.91 13.35 20.52
CA VAL A 335 -6.83 14.07 21.41
C VAL A 335 -6.14 15.34 21.85
N THR A 336 -6.86 16.46 21.81
CA THR A 336 -6.38 17.75 22.31
C THR A 336 -7.36 18.34 23.31
N VAL A 337 -6.83 18.92 24.38
CA VAL A 337 -7.62 19.58 25.42
C VAL A 337 -7.17 21.03 25.56
N VAL A 338 -8.10 21.96 25.51
CA VAL A 338 -7.85 23.40 25.64
C VAL A 338 -7.78 23.78 27.12
N MET A 339 -6.76 24.55 27.49
CA MET A 339 -6.72 25.30 28.74
C MET A 339 -7.13 26.75 28.48
N ALA A 340 -8.15 27.22 29.18
CA ALA A 340 -8.72 28.55 29.06
C ALA A 340 -8.52 29.38 30.34
N SER A 341 -8.55 30.71 30.21
CA SER A 341 -8.50 31.64 31.33
C SER A 341 -9.83 31.68 32.08
N LYS A 342 -9.77 31.83 33.41
CA LYS A 342 -10.95 32.01 34.27
C LYS A 342 -11.86 33.12 33.74
N GLY A 343 -13.14 32.79 33.58
CA GLY A 343 -14.18 33.71 33.09
C GLY A 343 -14.48 33.61 31.59
N TYR A 344 -13.67 32.90 30.81
CA TYR A 344 -13.98 32.55 29.42
C TYR A 344 -15.30 31.74 29.34
N PRO A 345 -16.23 31.99 28.39
CA PRO A 345 -16.13 32.89 27.22
C PRO A 345 -16.49 34.37 27.46
N GLY A 346 -16.79 34.76 28.71
CA GLY A 346 -17.03 36.13 29.12
C GLY A 346 -15.75 36.94 29.35
N ALA A 347 -15.74 37.84 30.33
CA ALA A 347 -14.54 38.59 30.71
C ALA A 347 -13.52 37.68 31.40
N TYR A 348 -12.25 37.76 31.01
CA TYR A 348 -11.17 36.91 31.52
C TYR A 348 -9.89 37.71 31.81
N THR A 349 -9.03 37.17 32.66
CA THR A 349 -7.75 37.78 33.06
C THR A 349 -6.65 37.54 32.02
N LYS A 350 -5.81 38.55 31.78
CA LYS A 350 -4.60 38.49 30.94
C LYS A 350 -3.35 38.78 31.77
N GLY A 351 -2.19 38.36 31.27
CA GLY A 351 -0.89 38.64 31.88
C GLY A 351 -0.51 37.69 33.02
N VAL A 352 -1.21 36.57 33.17
CA VAL A 352 -0.92 35.55 34.20
C VAL A 352 0.21 34.66 33.71
N GLU A 353 1.25 34.46 34.53
CA GLU A 353 2.39 33.60 34.22
C GLU A 353 1.98 32.14 34.02
N ILE A 354 2.57 31.50 33.01
CA ILE A 354 2.35 30.09 32.66
C ILE A 354 3.66 29.32 32.83
N THR A 355 3.62 28.21 33.56
CA THR A 355 4.75 27.30 33.79
C THR A 355 4.39 25.86 33.42
N GLY A 356 5.36 24.94 33.38
CA GLY A 356 5.11 23.51 33.17
C GLY A 356 5.27 23.00 31.73
N PHE A 357 5.75 23.84 30.79
CA PHE A 357 5.93 23.42 29.39
C PHE A 357 6.99 22.32 29.19
N PRO A 358 8.21 22.42 29.79
CA PRO A 358 9.22 21.37 29.65
C PRO A 358 8.75 20.02 30.17
N GLU A 359 7.97 20.00 31.26
CA GLU A 359 7.42 18.80 31.86
C GLU A 359 6.37 18.14 30.96
N ALA A 360 5.49 18.93 30.33
CA ALA A 360 4.55 18.42 29.34
C ALA A 360 5.25 17.86 28.09
N GLN A 361 6.29 18.54 27.61
CA GLN A 361 7.07 18.09 26.46
C GLN A 361 7.86 16.80 26.77
N ALA A 362 8.40 16.66 27.99
CA ALA A 362 9.09 15.45 28.44
C ALA A 362 8.18 14.21 28.48
N LEU A 363 6.85 14.39 28.58
CA LEU A 363 5.85 13.33 28.46
C LEU A 363 5.54 12.94 27.00
N GLY A 364 6.22 13.56 26.02
CA GLY A 364 5.97 13.34 24.59
C GLY A 364 4.62 13.89 24.14
N LEU A 365 4.20 15.02 24.73
CA LEU A 365 2.96 15.72 24.38
C LEU A 365 3.30 17.01 23.62
N GLU A 366 2.45 17.37 22.68
CA GLU A 366 2.57 18.63 21.94
C GLU A 366 1.75 19.70 22.65
N VAL A 367 2.36 20.85 22.93
CA VAL A 367 1.67 22.00 23.55
C VAL A 367 1.57 23.12 22.52
N PHE A 368 0.37 23.30 21.96
CA PHE A 368 0.13 24.35 20.97
C PHE A 368 -0.42 25.60 21.67
N HIS A 369 0.38 26.65 21.66
CA HIS A 369 0.02 27.95 22.21
C HIS A 369 -1.05 28.64 21.36
N ALA A 370 -2.08 29.19 22.00
CA ALA A 370 -3.07 30.08 21.41
C ALA A 370 -2.88 31.50 21.96
N GLY A 371 -3.71 31.93 22.92
CA GLY A 371 -3.60 33.24 23.56
C GLY A 371 -2.46 33.33 24.58
N THR A 372 -1.20 33.34 24.12
CA THR A 372 -0.01 33.56 24.96
C THR A 372 0.89 34.68 24.42
N ALA A 373 1.60 35.38 25.30
CA ALA A 373 2.57 36.41 24.94
C ALA A 373 3.85 36.27 25.77
N LEU A 374 4.95 36.84 25.28
CA LEU A 374 6.18 37.00 26.05
C LEU A 374 6.16 38.34 26.78
N LYS A 375 6.38 38.33 28.10
CA LYS A 375 6.52 39.51 28.93
C LYS A 375 7.61 39.28 29.96
N ASP A 376 8.61 40.15 30.01
CA ASP A 376 9.73 40.09 30.97
C ASP A 376 10.43 38.71 31.01
N GLY A 377 10.62 38.09 29.83
CA GLY A 377 11.25 36.77 29.69
C GLY A 377 10.35 35.58 30.06
N LYS A 378 9.09 35.83 30.43
CA LYS A 378 8.11 34.81 30.84
C LYS A 378 6.99 34.67 29.81
N VAL A 379 6.41 33.47 29.73
CA VAL A 379 5.18 33.24 28.95
C VAL A 379 3.98 33.59 29.82
N VAL A 380 3.09 34.44 29.32
CA VAL A 380 1.88 34.89 30.04
C VAL A 380 0.62 34.69 29.20
N THR A 381 -0.54 34.58 29.85
CA THR A 381 -1.85 34.53 29.19
C THR A 381 -2.15 35.84 28.43
N SER A 382 -2.75 35.76 27.25
CA SER A 382 -3.07 36.90 26.38
C SER A 382 -4.43 36.77 25.67
N GLY A 383 -5.13 35.64 25.82
CA GLY A 383 -6.45 35.39 25.22
C GLY A 383 -7.29 34.43 26.05
N GLY A 384 -8.57 34.30 25.70
CA GLY A 384 -9.53 33.46 26.45
C GLY A 384 -9.17 31.98 26.41
N ARG A 385 -8.87 31.45 25.22
CA ARG A 385 -8.19 30.15 25.04
C ARG A 385 -6.69 30.39 25.06
N VAL A 386 -5.99 29.73 25.96
CA VAL A 386 -4.57 30.00 26.22
C VAL A 386 -3.68 29.07 25.42
N LEU A 387 -3.92 27.76 25.50
CA LEU A 387 -3.13 26.72 24.85
C LEU A 387 -3.92 25.42 24.74
N THR A 388 -3.39 24.46 24.00
CA THR A 388 -3.90 23.10 23.94
C THR A 388 -2.81 22.09 24.26
N VAL A 389 -3.17 21.00 24.93
CA VAL A 389 -2.30 19.85 25.15
C VAL A 389 -2.78 18.70 24.28
N THR A 390 -1.97 18.30 23.29
CA THR A 390 -2.29 17.23 22.34
C THR A 390 -1.47 15.97 22.63
N ALA A 391 -2.16 14.83 22.66
CA ALA A 391 -1.56 13.50 22.70
C ALA A 391 -1.93 12.69 21.45
N VAL A 392 -0.99 11.91 20.93
CA VAL A 392 -1.21 10.92 19.87
C VAL A 392 -0.86 9.53 20.42
N ARG A 393 -1.80 8.59 20.42
CA ARG A 393 -1.65 7.22 20.96
C ARG A 393 -2.40 6.18 20.11
N GLU A 394 -2.36 4.89 20.46
CA GLU A 394 -3.03 3.82 19.69
C GLU A 394 -4.56 3.97 19.62
N ASN A 395 -5.17 4.59 20.62
CA ASN A 395 -6.62 4.75 20.69
C ASN A 395 -7.02 6.00 21.48
N LEU A 396 -8.28 6.40 21.31
CA LEU A 396 -8.86 7.61 21.91
C LEU A 396 -8.71 7.65 23.43
N MET A 397 -8.98 6.54 24.13
CA MET A 397 -8.91 6.48 25.60
C MET A 397 -7.47 6.71 26.10
N SER A 398 -6.50 6.05 25.48
CA SER A 398 -5.09 6.24 25.83
C SER A 398 -4.63 7.67 25.52
N ALA A 399 -5.03 8.25 24.39
CA ALA A 399 -4.68 9.63 24.05
C ALA A 399 -5.27 10.63 25.07
N LEU A 400 -6.52 10.44 25.50
CA LEU A 400 -7.15 11.29 26.53
C LEU A 400 -6.41 11.23 27.87
N GLU A 401 -6.08 10.03 28.35
CA GLU A 401 -5.34 9.84 29.61
C GLU A 401 -3.97 10.52 29.57
N GLU A 402 -3.29 10.47 28.43
CA GLU A 402 -1.98 11.07 28.25
C GLU A 402 -2.08 12.60 28.17
N ALA A 403 -3.07 13.14 27.47
CA ALA A 403 -3.35 14.58 27.47
C ALA A 403 -3.63 15.10 28.88
N ARG A 404 -4.37 14.33 29.71
CA ARG A 404 -4.63 14.67 31.13
C ARG A 404 -3.36 14.81 31.97
N LYS A 405 -2.33 14.00 31.71
CA LYS A 405 -1.03 14.14 32.39
C LYS A 405 -0.36 15.48 32.06
N GLY A 406 -0.39 15.90 30.79
CA GLY A 406 0.13 17.20 30.38
C GLY A 406 -0.63 18.38 30.97
N LEU A 407 -1.96 18.28 31.09
CA LEU A 407 -2.80 19.30 31.75
C LEU A 407 -2.45 19.47 33.24
N ALA A 408 -1.99 18.43 33.92
CA ALA A 408 -1.56 18.51 35.32
C ALA A 408 -0.16 19.14 35.47
N ALA A 409 0.67 19.06 34.43
CA ALA A 409 2.00 19.63 34.38
C ALA A 409 1.97 21.15 34.13
N VAL A 410 1.18 21.60 33.14
CA VAL A 410 1.06 23.01 32.77
C VAL A 410 0.20 23.77 33.79
N ARG A 411 0.67 24.91 34.29
CA ARG A 411 0.01 25.67 35.37
C ARG A 411 -0.03 27.16 35.08
N PHE A 412 -1.19 27.75 35.33
CA PHE A 412 -1.38 29.19 35.50
C PHE A 412 -2.60 29.43 36.40
N GLU A 413 -2.60 30.55 37.11
CA GLU A 413 -3.71 30.87 38.03
C GLU A 413 -5.04 31.00 37.27
N GLY A 414 -6.06 30.26 37.74
CA GLY A 414 -7.38 30.29 37.13
C GLY A 414 -7.53 29.50 35.82
N ALA A 415 -6.65 28.54 35.54
CA ALA A 415 -6.80 27.63 34.41
C ALA A 415 -8.11 26.80 34.50
N VAL A 416 -8.88 26.79 33.41
CA VAL A 416 -10.10 25.99 33.25
C VAL A 416 -9.94 25.08 32.03
N TYR A 417 -10.24 23.80 32.17
CA TYR A 417 -10.23 22.83 31.09
C TYR A 417 -11.23 21.71 31.40
N ARG A 418 -11.70 21.03 30.35
CA ARG A 418 -12.58 19.87 30.47
C ARG A 418 -11.77 18.59 30.59
N LYS A 419 -12.21 17.65 31.44
CA LYS A 419 -11.56 16.34 31.56
C LYS A 419 -12.22 15.28 30.69
N ASP A 420 -13.40 15.53 30.16
CA ASP A 420 -14.25 14.57 29.44
C ASP A 420 -14.20 14.69 27.91
N ILE A 421 -13.17 15.34 27.33
CA ILE A 421 -13.04 15.45 25.87
C ILE A 421 -13.05 14.05 25.23
N GLY A 422 -13.96 13.83 24.27
CA GLY A 422 -14.14 12.55 23.58
C GLY A 422 -15.08 11.56 24.27
N PHE A 423 -15.75 11.91 25.38
CA PHE A 423 -16.60 10.98 26.12
C PHE A 423 -17.71 10.31 25.28
N ARG A 424 -18.28 11.02 24.30
CA ARG A 424 -19.28 10.48 23.36
C ARG A 424 -18.69 9.40 22.45
N ALA A 425 -17.49 9.61 21.91
CA ALA A 425 -16.79 8.60 21.12
C ALA A 425 -16.39 7.38 21.96
N VAL A 426 -15.97 7.58 23.22
CA VAL A 426 -15.71 6.46 24.15
C VAL A 426 -16.97 5.64 24.35
N ALA A 427 -18.11 6.29 24.65
CA ALA A 427 -19.38 5.61 24.84
C ALA A 427 -19.83 4.86 23.59
N PHE A 428 -19.64 5.44 22.40
CA PHE A 428 -19.94 4.80 21.13
C PHE A 428 -19.12 3.53 20.88
N LEU A 429 -17.82 3.56 21.20
CA LEU A 429 -16.92 2.42 21.04
C LEU A 429 -17.17 1.29 22.05
N GLN A 430 -17.78 1.60 23.20
CA GLN A 430 -18.15 0.61 24.21
C GLN A 430 -19.47 -0.12 23.90
N GLN A 431 -20.21 0.29 22.87
CA GLN A 431 -21.40 -0.43 22.44
C GLN A 431 -21.01 -1.77 21.80
N PRO A 432 -21.56 -2.91 22.23
CA PRO A 432 -21.28 -4.20 21.62
C PRO A 432 -21.75 -4.20 20.17
N ARG A 433 -20.81 -4.37 19.23
CA ARG A 433 -21.11 -4.61 17.82
C ARG A 433 -20.89 -6.08 17.48
N GLY A 434 -21.81 -6.67 16.73
CA GLY A 434 -21.60 -7.97 16.11
C GLY A 434 -20.53 -7.89 15.02
N LEU A 435 -19.86 -9.01 14.77
CA LEU A 435 -18.94 -9.14 13.63
C LEU A 435 -19.71 -8.99 12.31
N THR A 436 -19.17 -8.21 11.39
CA THR A 436 -19.64 -8.15 10.01
C THR A 436 -18.80 -9.06 9.13
N TYR A 437 -19.32 -9.44 7.95
CA TYR A 437 -18.54 -10.23 6.99
C TYR A 437 -17.26 -9.51 6.51
N LYS A 438 -17.31 -8.16 6.47
CA LYS A 438 -16.14 -7.32 6.23
C LYS A 438 -15.10 -7.39 7.34
N ASP A 439 -15.52 -7.58 8.60
CA ASP A 439 -14.60 -7.84 9.72
C ASP A 439 -13.93 -9.21 9.63
N SER A 440 -14.53 -10.14 8.87
CA SER A 440 -13.88 -11.40 8.46
C SER A 440 -12.90 -11.21 7.30
N GLY A 441 -12.72 -9.98 6.81
CA GLY A 441 -11.80 -9.63 5.73
C GLY A 441 -12.38 -9.76 4.31
N VAL A 442 -13.71 -9.83 4.17
CA VAL A 442 -14.39 -9.91 2.86
C VAL A 442 -15.21 -8.64 2.54
N ASP A 443 -14.77 -7.85 1.56
CA ASP A 443 -15.40 -6.58 1.15
C ASP A 443 -16.32 -6.74 -0.07
N ILE A 444 -17.59 -7.05 0.20
CA ILE A 444 -18.65 -7.15 -0.82
C ILE A 444 -18.79 -5.85 -1.64
N ALA A 445 -18.59 -4.68 -1.03
CA ALA A 445 -18.74 -3.41 -1.73
C ALA A 445 -17.61 -3.20 -2.74
N ALA A 446 -16.38 -3.59 -2.39
CA ALA A 446 -15.26 -3.62 -3.31
C ALA A 446 -15.51 -4.59 -4.47
N GLY A 447 -16.00 -5.80 -4.19
CA GLY A 447 -16.39 -6.78 -5.21
C GLY A 447 -17.43 -6.22 -6.20
N ASN A 448 -18.49 -5.58 -5.70
CA ASN A 448 -19.51 -4.94 -6.56
C ASN A 448 -18.94 -3.79 -7.41
N LEU A 449 -17.98 -3.03 -6.88
CA LEU A 449 -17.32 -1.96 -7.63
C LEU A 449 -16.45 -2.53 -8.76
N LEU A 450 -15.74 -3.64 -8.50
CA LEU A 450 -14.99 -4.36 -9.53
C LEU A 450 -15.90 -4.80 -10.67
N VAL A 451 -17.03 -5.47 -10.38
CA VAL A 451 -17.99 -5.94 -11.39
C VAL A 451 -18.40 -4.80 -12.33
N LYS A 452 -18.73 -3.62 -11.78
CA LYS A 452 -19.09 -2.44 -12.57
C LYS A 452 -17.96 -1.97 -13.51
N LYS A 453 -16.70 -2.06 -13.06
CA LYS A 453 -15.53 -1.66 -13.86
C LYS A 453 -15.23 -2.64 -14.98
N ILE A 454 -15.41 -3.94 -14.76
CA ILE A 454 -15.10 -4.97 -15.75
C ILE A 454 -16.24 -5.26 -16.74
N GLN A 455 -17.48 -4.86 -16.43
CA GLN A 455 -18.65 -5.09 -17.29
C GLN A 455 -18.46 -4.60 -18.73
N PRO A 456 -17.90 -3.40 -19.02
CA PRO A 456 -17.63 -2.97 -20.40
C PRO A 456 -16.59 -3.84 -21.12
N LEU A 457 -15.59 -4.36 -20.38
CA LEU A 457 -14.54 -5.21 -20.93
C LEU A 457 -15.10 -6.56 -21.35
N ALA A 458 -15.91 -7.19 -20.49
CA ALA A 458 -16.60 -8.43 -20.81
C ALA A 458 -17.61 -8.23 -21.96
N LYS A 459 -18.38 -7.14 -21.95
CA LYS A 459 -19.33 -6.81 -23.02
C LYS A 459 -18.69 -6.77 -24.40
N ALA A 460 -17.47 -6.24 -24.50
CA ALA A 460 -16.71 -6.16 -25.74
C ALA A 460 -16.36 -7.53 -26.36
N THR A 461 -16.51 -8.63 -25.62
CA THR A 461 -16.28 -10.01 -26.09
C THR A 461 -17.53 -10.70 -26.64
N SER A 462 -18.68 -10.01 -26.66
CA SER A 462 -19.95 -10.56 -27.17
C SER A 462 -19.81 -11.05 -28.61
N ARG A 463 -20.50 -12.16 -28.93
CA ARG A 463 -20.43 -12.81 -30.24
C ARG A 463 -21.77 -13.46 -30.61
N PRO A 464 -21.98 -13.90 -31.86
CA PRO A 464 -23.16 -14.69 -32.22
C PRO A 464 -23.33 -15.88 -31.27
N GLY A 465 -24.52 -16.00 -30.69
CA GLY A 465 -24.84 -16.99 -29.65
C GLY A 465 -24.74 -16.47 -28.21
N CYS A 466 -24.10 -15.33 -27.94
CA CYS A 466 -23.97 -14.78 -26.60
C CYS A 466 -23.81 -13.26 -26.60
N ASP A 467 -24.84 -12.57 -26.11
CA ASP A 467 -24.73 -11.16 -25.72
C ASP A 467 -24.31 -11.09 -24.25
N VAL A 468 -23.06 -10.76 -23.98
CA VAL A 468 -22.48 -10.86 -22.62
C VAL A 468 -23.14 -9.85 -21.69
N ASP A 469 -23.55 -10.29 -20.50
CA ASP A 469 -23.97 -9.41 -19.40
C ASP A 469 -23.52 -10.00 -18.07
N LEU A 470 -22.77 -9.23 -17.29
CA LEU A 470 -22.23 -9.67 -16.00
C LEU A 470 -23.22 -9.35 -14.87
N GLY A 471 -23.24 -10.20 -13.84
CA GLY A 471 -24.07 -10.04 -12.64
C GLY A 471 -25.28 -10.97 -12.56
N GLY A 472 -25.50 -11.82 -13.57
CA GLY A 472 -26.43 -12.95 -13.49
C GLY A 472 -25.81 -14.16 -12.77
N PHE A 473 -26.65 -15.13 -12.39
CA PHE A 473 -26.19 -16.39 -11.76
C PHE A 473 -25.47 -17.33 -12.73
N ALA A 474 -25.79 -17.24 -14.01
CA ALA A 474 -25.18 -18.03 -15.08
C ALA A 474 -25.36 -17.29 -16.40
N GLY A 475 -24.39 -17.44 -17.30
CA GLY A 475 -24.54 -17.00 -18.69
C GLY A 475 -25.09 -18.13 -19.57
N LEU A 476 -25.77 -17.75 -20.65
CA LEU A 476 -26.35 -18.67 -21.62
C LEU A 476 -25.65 -18.51 -22.98
N PHE A 477 -25.49 -19.61 -23.71
CA PHE A 477 -24.93 -19.61 -25.06
C PHE A 477 -25.85 -20.36 -26.02
N ASP A 478 -26.32 -19.69 -27.07
CA ASP A 478 -27.16 -20.25 -28.13
C ASP A 478 -26.30 -20.77 -29.29
N LEU A 479 -26.11 -22.09 -29.32
CA LEU A 479 -25.36 -22.79 -30.35
C LEU A 479 -25.98 -22.65 -31.75
N LYS A 480 -27.32 -22.57 -31.82
CA LYS A 480 -28.02 -22.44 -33.10
C LYS A 480 -27.80 -21.04 -33.68
N ALA A 481 -27.88 -20.00 -32.84
CA ALA A 481 -27.56 -18.63 -33.24
C ALA A 481 -26.08 -18.46 -33.62
N ALA A 482 -25.18 -19.27 -33.03
CA ALA A 482 -23.77 -19.32 -33.42
C ALA A 482 -23.50 -20.12 -34.72
N GLY A 483 -24.52 -20.77 -35.30
CA GLY A 483 -24.43 -21.45 -36.60
C GLY A 483 -24.19 -22.97 -36.56
N PHE A 484 -24.19 -23.59 -35.38
CA PHE A 484 -24.01 -25.04 -35.23
C PHE A 484 -25.30 -25.81 -35.56
N LYS A 485 -25.14 -27.03 -36.09
CA LYS A 485 -26.26 -27.92 -36.47
C LYS A 485 -26.40 -29.13 -35.56
N ASP A 486 -25.35 -29.92 -35.37
CA ASP A 486 -25.28 -31.05 -34.43
C ASP A 486 -23.95 -31.00 -33.66
N PRO A 487 -23.78 -29.98 -32.79
CA PRO A 487 -22.55 -29.78 -32.06
C PRO A 487 -22.37 -30.78 -30.92
N LEU A 488 -21.13 -31.20 -30.72
CA LEU A 488 -20.58 -31.67 -29.46
C LEU A 488 -19.92 -30.52 -28.72
N LEU A 489 -20.06 -30.47 -27.40
CA LEU A 489 -19.36 -29.52 -26.56
C LEU A 489 -18.06 -30.13 -26.03
N ALA A 490 -16.98 -29.35 -26.10
CA ALA A 490 -15.71 -29.65 -25.47
C ALA A 490 -15.48 -28.63 -24.35
N SER A 491 -15.13 -29.09 -23.16
CA SER A 491 -14.81 -28.24 -22.02
C SER A 491 -13.38 -28.50 -21.58
N GLY A 492 -12.63 -27.43 -21.31
CA GLY A 492 -11.26 -27.47 -20.82
C GLY A 492 -11.10 -26.56 -19.61
N THR A 493 -10.28 -26.99 -18.65
CA THR A 493 -9.98 -26.24 -17.44
C THR A 493 -8.49 -26.27 -17.19
N ASP A 494 -7.88 -25.10 -17.00
CA ASP A 494 -6.48 -24.99 -16.64
C ASP A 494 -6.23 -23.68 -15.86
N GLY A 495 -5.04 -23.52 -15.31
CA GLY A 495 -4.59 -22.33 -14.62
C GLY A 495 -3.29 -21.77 -15.19
N VAL A 496 -2.83 -20.67 -14.61
CA VAL A 496 -1.52 -20.08 -14.97
C VAL A 496 -0.37 -20.68 -14.16
N GLY A 497 -0.68 -21.23 -12.98
CA GLY A 497 0.30 -21.84 -12.09
C GLY A 497 1.30 -20.82 -11.52
N THR A 498 2.54 -21.26 -11.25
CA THR A 498 3.52 -20.44 -10.52
C THR A 498 4.15 -19.32 -11.33
N LYS A 499 3.79 -19.14 -12.61
CA LYS A 499 4.10 -17.93 -13.38
C LYS A 499 3.49 -16.68 -12.72
N LEU A 500 2.37 -16.83 -12.00
CA LEU A 500 1.75 -15.78 -11.17
C LEU A 500 2.71 -15.17 -10.15
N LYS A 501 3.64 -15.95 -9.58
CA LYS A 501 4.63 -15.44 -8.62
C LYS A 501 5.60 -14.47 -9.26
N ILE A 502 5.98 -14.69 -10.52
CA ILE A 502 6.84 -13.77 -11.26
C ILE A 502 6.07 -12.49 -11.56
N ALA A 503 4.82 -12.60 -12.03
CA ALA A 503 3.94 -11.45 -12.27
C ALA A 503 3.78 -10.57 -11.01
N GLN A 504 3.53 -11.19 -9.85
CA GLN A 504 3.44 -10.51 -8.56
C GLN A 504 4.76 -9.82 -8.16
N GLN A 505 5.90 -10.48 -8.34
CA GLN A 505 7.21 -9.91 -8.01
C GLN A 505 7.64 -8.78 -8.96
N CYS A 506 7.23 -8.86 -10.23
CA CYS A 506 7.50 -7.81 -11.22
C CYS A 506 6.44 -6.70 -11.24
N ASN A 507 5.36 -6.83 -10.47
CA ASN A 507 4.19 -5.95 -10.52
C ASN A 507 3.62 -5.78 -11.95
N LYS A 508 3.54 -6.90 -12.70
CA LYS A 508 3.05 -6.97 -14.09
C LYS A 508 1.93 -7.99 -14.23
N HIS A 509 0.70 -7.50 -14.30
CA HIS A 509 -0.52 -8.32 -14.17
C HIS A 509 -1.39 -8.35 -15.44
N ASP A 510 -1.15 -7.42 -16.36
CA ASP A 510 -1.98 -7.14 -17.54
C ASP A 510 -1.88 -8.20 -18.66
N THR A 511 -0.83 -9.01 -18.65
CA THR A 511 -0.57 -10.06 -19.65
C THR A 511 -0.99 -11.46 -19.22
N ILE A 512 -1.08 -11.70 -17.90
CA ILE A 512 -1.38 -13.01 -17.31
C ILE A 512 -2.78 -13.52 -17.68
N GLY A 513 -3.74 -12.63 -17.94
CA GLY A 513 -5.06 -13.03 -18.41
C GLY A 513 -5.01 -13.74 -19.76
N GLN A 514 -4.04 -13.42 -20.63
CA GLN A 514 -3.84 -14.13 -21.89
C GLN A 514 -3.28 -15.54 -21.68
N ASP A 515 -2.32 -15.70 -20.76
CA ASP A 515 -1.83 -17.02 -20.37
C ASP A 515 -3.00 -17.92 -19.94
N LEU A 516 -3.89 -17.41 -19.09
CA LEU A 516 -5.03 -18.17 -18.59
C LEU A 516 -5.96 -18.66 -19.73
N VAL A 517 -6.33 -17.74 -20.64
CA VAL A 517 -7.20 -18.09 -21.77
C VAL A 517 -6.51 -19.06 -22.72
N ALA A 518 -5.23 -18.81 -23.06
CA ALA A 518 -4.47 -19.62 -24.00
C ALA A 518 -4.34 -21.08 -23.55
N MET A 519 -4.06 -21.31 -22.27
CA MET A 519 -3.96 -22.65 -21.69
C MET A 519 -5.25 -23.45 -21.89
N CYS A 520 -6.42 -22.82 -21.73
CA CYS A 520 -7.70 -23.52 -21.87
C CYS A 520 -8.19 -23.65 -23.32
N VAL A 521 -8.12 -22.58 -24.11
CA VAL A 521 -8.71 -22.57 -25.48
C VAL A 521 -7.91 -23.41 -26.46
N ASN A 522 -6.60 -23.52 -26.26
CA ASN A 522 -5.75 -24.39 -27.08
C ASN A 522 -5.98 -25.88 -26.74
N ASP A 523 -6.36 -26.20 -25.51
CA ASP A 523 -6.65 -27.59 -25.11
C ASP A 523 -7.94 -28.11 -25.74
N ILE A 524 -9.02 -27.31 -25.74
CA ILE A 524 -10.26 -27.70 -26.44
C ILE A 524 -10.08 -27.76 -27.97
N LEU A 525 -9.11 -27.01 -28.51
CA LEU A 525 -8.75 -27.10 -29.93
C LEU A 525 -8.19 -28.48 -30.30
N ALA A 526 -7.63 -29.24 -29.34
CA ALA A 526 -7.22 -30.63 -29.55
C ALA A 526 -8.36 -31.59 -29.87
N GLN A 527 -9.61 -31.18 -29.56
CA GLN A 527 -10.82 -31.89 -29.97
C GLN A 527 -11.39 -31.36 -31.31
N GLY A 528 -10.72 -30.39 -31.94
CA GLY A 528 -11.24 -29.67 -33.10
C GLY A 528 -12.32 -28.64 -32.75
N ALA A 529 -12.48 -28.29 -31.47
CA ALA A 529 -13.52 -27.40 -31.00
C ALA A 529 -13.17 -25.92 -31.20
N GLU A 530 -14.16 -25.17 -31.69
CA GLU A 530 -14.12 -23.71 -31.72
C GLU A 530 -14.48 -23.16 -30.34
N PRO A 531 -13.64 -22.30 -29.73
CA PRO A 531 -13.97 -21.66 -28.45
C PRO A 531 -15.25 -20.83 -28.58
N LEU A 532 -16.22 -21.05 -27.69
CA LEU A 532 -17.49 -20.33 -27.65
C LEU A 532 -17.48 -19.28 -26.55
N PHE A 533 -17.21 -19.71 -25.33
CA PHE A 533 -17.16 -18.85 -24.18
C PHE A 533 -16.11 -19.30 -23.16
N PHE A 534 -15.76 -18.38 -22.28
CA PHE A 534 -14.78 -18.51 -21.23
C PHE A 534 -15.36 -18.05 -19.90
N LEU A 535 -14.99 -18.74 -18.81
CA LEU A 535 -15.24 -18.32 -17.45
C LEU A 535 -13.92 -18.25 -16.69
N ASP A 536 -13.73 -17.23 -15.87
CA ASP A 536 -12.56 -17.10 -15.00
C ASP A 536 -12.93 -17.25 -13.52
N CYS A 537 -11.99 -17.72 -12.70
CA CYS A 537 -12.09 -17.72 -11.26
C CYS A 537 -10.83 -17.05 -10.70
N PHE A 538 -11.03 -15.86 -10.12
CA PHE A 538 -10.01 -15.05 -9.48
C PHE A 538 -10.13 -15.19 -7.97
N SER A 539 -9.13 -15.76 -7.33
CA SER A 539 -9.09 -15.99 -5.88
C SER A 539 -7.96 -15.20 -5.25
N CYS A 540 -8.19 -14.44 -4.18
CA CYS A 540 -7.15 -13.61 -3.57
C CYS A 540 -7.26 -13.52 -2.04
N GLY A 541 -6.15 -13.17 -1.38
CA GLY A 541 -6.15 -12.97 0.09
C GLY A 541 -6.79 -11.66 0.50
N LYS A 542 -6.59 -10.63 -0.33
CA LYS A 542 -7.24 -9.33 -0.23
C LYS A 542 -7.41 -8.75 -1.63
N LEU A 543 -8.61 -8.28 -1.93
CA LEU A 543 -9.00 -7.73 -3.21
C LEU A 543 -8.30 -6.39 -3.43
N ASP A 544 -7.36 -6.37 -4.37
CA ASP A 544 -6.81 -5.15 -4.93
C ASP A 544 -7.51 -4.84 -6.25
N LEU A 545 -8.28 -3.75 -6.27
CA LEU A 545 -9.12 -3.40 -7.43
C LEU A 545 -8.28 -3.16 -8.69
N SER A 546 -7.14 -2.48 -8.58
CA SER A 546 -6.28 -2.17 -9.73
C SER A 546 -5.68 -3.42 -10.36
N THR A 547 -5.13 -4.32 -9.53
CA THR A 547 -4.51 -5.57 -9.95
C THR A 547 -5.55 -6.48 -10.59
N THR A 548 -6.69 -6.64 -9.93
CA THR A 548 -7.76 -7.52 -10.42
C THR A 548 -8.34 -7.00 -11.73
N GLU A 549 -8.58 -5.68 -11.84
CA GLU A 549 -9.03 -5.06 -13.09
C GLU A 549 -8.01 -5.27 -14.24
N ALA A 550 -6.70 -5.14 -13.98
CA ALA A 550 -5.67 -5.39 -14.99
C ALA A 550 -5.65 -6.85 -15.48
N VAL A 551 -5.80 -7.81 -14.57
CA VAL A 551 -5.85 -9.24 -14.92
C VAL A 551 -7.09 -9.55 -15.77
N ILE A 552 -8.28 -9.12 -15.33
CA ILE A 552 -9.54 -9.37 -16.05
C ILE A 552 -9.56 -8.65 -17.41
N ALA A 553 -8.97 -7.46 -17.50
CA ALA A 553 -8.79 -6.79 -18.79
C ALA A 553 -7.91 -7.62 -19.74
N GLY A 554 -6.87 -8.29 -19.23
CA GLY A 554 -6.07 -9.27 -19.96
C GLY A 554 -6.89 -10.45 -20.45
N VAL A 555 -7.74 -11.03 -19.58
CA VAL A 555 -8.64 -12.15 -19.92
C VAL A 555 -9.61 -11.74 -21.03
N ALA A 556 -10.26 -10.59 -20.90
CA ALA A 556 -11.22 -10.09 -21.89
C ALA A 556 -10.56 -9.86 -23.27
N ARG A 557 -9.37 -9.23 -23.31
CA ARG A 557 -8.61 -9.06 -24.56
C ARG A 557 -8.27 -10.40 -25.21
N ALA A 558 -7.84 -11.38 -24.41
CA ALA A 558 -7.49 -12.70 -24.88
C ALA A 558 -8.70 -13.51 -25.36
N CYS A 559 -9.86 -13.37 -24.71
CA CYS A 559 -11.13 -13.94 -25.20
C CYS A 559 -11.48 -13.37 -26.58
N GLY A 560 -11.32 -12.05 -26.77
CA GLY A 560 -11.46 -11.41 -28.08
C GLY A 560 -10.52 -11.98 -29.14
N GLN A 561 -9.24 -12.21 -28.81
CA GLN A 561 -8.27 -12.85 -29.70
C GLN A 561 -8.66 -14.30 -30.06
N ALA A 562 -9.14 -15.07 -29.08
CA ALA A 562 -9.64 -16.44 -29.27
C ALA A 562 -11.02 -16.50 -29.94
N ARG A 563 -11.66 -15.35 -30.16
CA ARG A 563 -13.05 -15.19 -30.61
C ARG A 563 -14.08 -15.87 -29.71
N CYS A 564 -13.86 -15.96 -28.40
CA CYS A 564 -14.88 -16.43 -27.45
C CYS A 564 -15.43 -15.28 -26.59
N ALA A 565 -16.62 -15.49 -26.04
CA ALA A 565 -17.22 -14.57 -25.09
C ALA A 565 -16.67 -14.81 -23.67
N LEU A 566 -16.25 -13.76 -22.96
CA LEU A 566 -16.04 -13.80 -21.52
C LEU A 566 -17.42 -13.76 -20.85
N LEU A 567 -18.00 -14.93 -20.62
CA LEU A 567 -19.40 -15.09 -20.25
C LEU A 567 -19.67 -14.72 -18.78
N GLY A 568 -18.63 -14.80 -17.95
CA GLY A 568 -18.72 -14.54 -16.52
C GLY A 568 -17.50 -15.09 -15.79
N GLY A 569 -17.55 -15.02 -14.47
CA GLY A 569 -16.48 -15.52 -13.62
C GLY A 569 -16.81 -15.32 -12.16
N GLU A 570 -15.93 -15.82 -11.29
CA GLU A 570 -16.00 -15.66 -9.84
C GLU A 570 -14.81 -14.83 -9.35
N THR A 571 -15.05 -13.87 -8.45
CA THR A 571 -13.99 -13.15 -7.75
C THR A 571 -14.18 -13.31 -6.24
N ALA A 572 -13.31 -14.10 -5.62
CA ALA A 572 -13.40 -14.46 -4.21
C ALA A 572 -12.24 -13.87 -3.39
N GLU A 573 -12.60 -13.14 -2.32
CA GLU A 573 -11.67 -12.72 -1.27
C GLU A 573 -11.69 -13.78 -0.16
N MET A 574 -10.54 -14.41 0.06
CA MET A 574 -10.35 -15.52 1.00
C MET A 574 -9.18 -15.21 1.94
N PRO A 575 -9.35 -14.23 2.86
CA PRO A 575 -8.38 -13.94 3.92
C PRO A 575 -8.20 -15.22 4.75
N ASP A 576 -6.96 -15.62 4.99
CA ASP A 576 -6.50 -16.89 5.61
C ASP A 576 -6.15 -18.02 4.64
N MET A 577 -6.76 -18.09 3.45
CA MET A 577 -6.36 -19.08 2.43
C MET A 577 -5.18 -18.58 1.60
N TYR A 578 -5.19 -17.28 1.27
CA TYR A 578 -4.12 -16.62 0.52
C TYR A 578 -3.55 -15.45 1.34
N PRO A 579 -2.22 -15.22 1.31
CA PRO A 579 -1.64 -14.02 1.90
C PRO A 579 -2.13 -12.74 1.20
N PRO A 580 -2.19 -11.59 1.92
CA PRO A 580 -2.50 -10.31 1.28
C PRO A 580 -1.54 -10.00 0.12
N GLY A 581 -2.10 -9.57 -1.01
CA GLY A 581 -1.33 -9.28 -2.24
C GLY A 581 -1.09 -10.51 -3.13
N GLU A 582 -1.46 -11.70 -2.69
CA GLU A 582 -1.41 -12.92 -3.51
C GLU A 582 -2.78 -13.25 -4.09
N TYR A 583 -2.76 -13.76 -5.32
CA TYR A 583 -3.94 -14.27 -6.02
C TYR A 583 -3.59 -15.51 -6.87
N ASP A 584 -4.63 -16.29 -7.17
CA ASP A 584 -4.62 -17.47 -8.02
C ASP A 584 -5.69 -17.34 -9.12
N LEU A 585 -5.46 -18.01 -10.25
CA LEU A 585 -6.32 -17.94 -11.43
C LEU A 585 -6.61 -19.32 -11.99
N THR A 586 -7.89 -19.61 -12.18
CA THR A 586 -8.37 -20.79 -12.92
C THR A 586 -9.32 -20.35 -14.03
N GLY A 587 -9.23 -21.01 -15.19
CA GLY A 587 -9.98 -20.69 -16.38
C GLY A 587 -10.77 -21.90 -16.87
N PHE A 588 -11.91 -21.63 -17.49
CA PHE A 588 -12.80 -22.65 -18.04
C PHE A 588 -13.20 -22.24 -19.45
N ALA A 589 -12.75 -22.98 -20.44
CA ALA A 589 -13.14 -22.76 -21.84
C ALA A 589 -14.16 -23.81 -22.26
N VAL A 590 -15.24 -23.36 -22.89
CA VAL A 590 -16.20 -24.24 -23.56
C VAL A 590 -16.16 -23.93 -25.05
N GLY A 591 -15.99 -24.98 -25.86
CA GLY A 591 -16.02 -24.93 -27.31
C GLY A 591 -17.04 -25.89 -27.90
N ALA A 592 -17.27 -25.75 -29.21
CA ALA A 592 -18.11 -26.68 -29.96
C ALA A 592 -17.45 -27.17 -31.26
N VAL A 593 -17.77 -28.40 -31.61
CA VAL A 593 -17.34 -29.08 -32.84
C VAL A 593 -18.51 -29.88 -33.39
N GLU A 594 -18.68 -29.93 -34.71
CA GLU A 594 -19.71 -30.80 -35.31
C GLU A 594 -19.33 -32.27 -35.08
N ARG A 595 -20.30 -33.13 -34.79
CA ARG A 595 -20.07 -34.54 -34.37
C ARG A 595 -19.14 -35.36 -35.28
N GLY A 596 -19.05 -35.04 -36.56
CA GLY A 596 -18.16 -35.72 -37.53
C GLY A 596 -16.76 -35.10 -37.68
N GLN A 597 -16.44 -34.04 -36.93
CA GLN A 597 -15.21 -33.26 -37.07
C GLN A 597 -14.30 -33.30 -35.83
N THR A 598 -14.61 -34.16 -34.85
CA THR A 598 -13.81 -34.32 -33.63
C THR A 598 -12.44 -34.90 -33.90
N LEU A 599 -11.41 -34.23 -33.41
CA LEU A 599 -10.05 -34.76 -33.34
C LEU A 599 -9.81 -35.54 -32.04
N PRO A 600 -8.83 -36.46 -32.01
CA PRO A 600 -8.02 -36.95 -33.13
C PRO A 600 -8.73 -38.06 -33.95
N TYR A 601 -8.44 -38.13 -35.25
CA TYR A 601 -8.87 -39.23 -36.14
C TYR A 601 -7.93 -40.43 -36.01
N LEU A 602 -7.97 -41.12 -34.86
CA LEU A 602 -7.02 -42.17 -34.48
C LEU A 602 -6.86 -43.29 -35.53
N ASP A 603 -7.96 -43.73 -36.14
CA ASP A 603 -7.94 -44.81 -37.14
C ASP A 603 -7.28 -44.42 -38.46
N SER A 604 -7.17 -43.12 -38.73
CA SER A 604 -6.54 -42.59 -39.94
C SER A 604 -5.02 -42.43 -39.81
N ILE A 605 -4.48 -42.52 -38.59
CA ILE A 605 -3.06 -42.32 -38.32
C ILE A 605 -2.28 -43.58 -38.70
N THR A 606 -1.27 -43.40 -39.54
CA THR A 606 -0.43 -44.48 -40.08
C THR A 606 1.04 -44.20 -39.85
N GLU A 607 1.87 -45.25 -39.89
CA GLU A 607 3.33 -45.09 -39.91
C GLU A 607 3.75 -44.17 -41.06
N ARG A 608 4.74 -43.30 -40.82
CA ARG A 608 5.26 -42.28 -41.75
C ARG A 608 4.35 -41.09 -42.01
N ASP A 609 3.23 -40.96 -41.29
CA ASP A 609 2.56 -39.67 -41.18
C ASP A 609 3.53 -38.61 -40.65
N VAL A 610 3.38 -37.38 -41.11
CA VAL A 610 4.28 -36.28 -40.83
C VAL A 610 3.83 -35.55 -39.57
N VAL A 611 4.80 -35.20 -38.73
CA VAL A 611 4.60 -34.39 -37.52
C VAL A 611 5.02 -32.96 -37.84
N VAL A 612 4.09 -32.02 -37.75
CA VAL A 612 4.31 -30.60 -37.98
C VAL A 612 4.30 -29.86 -36.63
N GLY A 613 5.37 -29.16 -36.30
CA GLY A 613 5.48 -28.35 -35.09
C GLY A 613 5.18 -26.88 -35.39
N ILE A 614 4.37 -26.25 -34.54
CA ILE A 614 4.02 -24.83 -34.59
C ILE A 614 4.87 -24.06 -33.57
N ALA A 615 5.41 -22.90 -33.94
CA ALA A 615 6.27 -22.10 -33.08
C ALA A 615 5.54 -21.55 -31.84
N SER A 616 6.19 -21.57 -30.67
CA SER A 616 5.73 -20.84 -29.48
C SER A 616 6.23 -19.39 -29.44
N SER A 617 5.53 -18.54 -28.68
CA SER A 617 5.99 -17.17 -28.35
C SER A 617 7.13 -17.16 -27.32
N GLY A 618 7.24 -18.22 -26.52
CA GLY A 618 8.18 -18.35 -25.41
C GLY A 618 7.87 -19.61 -24.61
N LEU A 619 8.04 -19.53 -23.29
CA LEU A 619 7.56 -20.57 -22.38
C LEU A 619 6.05 -20.48 -22.19
N HIS A 620 5.39 -21.64 -22.24
CA HIS A 620 3.99 -21.75 -21.80
C HIS A 620 3.90 -21.74 -20.26
N SER A 621 2.72 -21.47 -19.70
CA SER A 621 2.55 -21.22 -18.25
C SER A 621 3.01 -22.38 -17.35
N ASN A 622 2.99 -23.62 -17.86
CA ASN A 622 3.50 -24.80 -17.15
C ASN A 622 5.04 -24.86 -17.13
N GLY A 623 5.61 -25.42 -16.05
CA GLY A 623 7.06 -25.52 -15.86
C GLY A 623 7.71 -24.33 -15.11
N PHE A 624 6.95 -23.28 -14.81
CA PHE A 624 7.46 -22.09 -14.13
C PHE A 624 7.95 -22.34 -12.70
N SER A 625 7.54 -23.43 -12.05
CA SER A 625 8.10 -23.85 -10.76
C SER A 625 9.58 -24.20 -10.87
N LEU A 626 9.99 -24.81 -12.00
CA LEU A 626 11.39 -25.09 -12.28
C LEU A 626 12.12 -23.83 -12.73
N VAL A 627 11.52 -23.00 -13.59
CA VAL A 627 12.07 -21.70 -14.01
C VAL A 627 12.43 -20.85 -12.79
N ARG A 628 11.49 -20.69 -11.85
CA ARG A 628 11.72 -19.91 -10.62
C ARG A 628 12.89 -20.46 -9.81
N LYS A 629 13.03 -21.79 -9.71
CA LYS A 629 14.17 -22.42 -9.02
C LYS A 629 15.49 -22.17 -9.75
N ILE A 630 15.50 -22.15 -11.08
CA ILE A 630 16.68 -21.85 -11.89
C ILE A 630 17.07 -20.38 -11.76
N VAL A 631 16.12 -19.45 -11.95
CA VAL A 631 16.36 -18.01 -11.78
C VAL A 631 16.90 -17.73 -10.40
N ALA A 632 16.27 -18.32 -9.39
CA ALA A 632 16.76 -18.19 -8.03
C ALA A 632 18.23 -18.67 -8.00
N LYS A 633 18.54 -19.92 -8.36
CA LYS A 633 19.93 -20.43 -8.34
C LYS A 633 20.93 -19.65 -9.22
N SER A 634 20.46 -18.87 -10.19
CA SER A 634 21.30 -18.04 -11.06
C SER A 634 21.76 -16.75 -10.36
N SER A 635 22.68 -16.01 -10.99
CA SER A 635 23.03 -14.65 -10.53
C SER A 635 22.07 -13.56 -11.03
N LEU A 636 20.99 -13.90 -11.75
CA LEU A 636 20.07 -12.94 -12.34
C LEU A 636 18.83 -12.73 -11.45
N GLN A 637 18.37 -11.49 -11.36
CA GLN A 637 17.07 -11.12 -10.81
C GLN A 637 16.07 -10.90 -11.95
N TYR A 638 14.76 -10.85 -11.65
CA TYR A 638 13.77 -10.54 -12.69
C TYR A 638 13.92 -9.14 -13.28
N SER A 639 14.49 -8.20 -12.54
CA SER A 639 14.84 -6.86 -13.00
C SER A 639 16.14 -6.80 -13.82
N SER A 640 16.94 -7.88 -13.83
CA SER A 640 18.18 -7.93 -14.61
C SER A 640 17.89 -7.96 -16.11
N PRO A 641 18.83 -7.48 -16.96
CA PRO A 641 18.75 -7.69 -18.40
C PRO A 641 18.58 -9.18 -18.74
N ALA A 642 17.82 -9.47 -19.80
CA ALA A 642 17.66 -10.83 -20.28
C ALA A 642 19.01 -11.44 -20.71
N PRO A 643 19.18 -12.77 -20.62
CA PRO A 643 20.41 -13.45 -21.03
C PRO A 643 20.79 -13.18 -22.49
N ASP A 644 22.09 -13.20 -22.79
CA ASP A 644 22.65 -12.83 -24.10
C ASP A 644 21.93 -13.49 -25.29
N GLY A 645 21.43 -12.65 -26.20
CA GLY A 645 20.70 -13.05 -27.40
C GLY A 645 19.22 -13.37 -27.17
N CYS A 646 18.67 -13.08 -25.99
CA CYS A 646 17.23 -13.17 -25.72
C CYS A 646 16.49 -11.81 -25.89
N GLY A 647 17.19 -10.74 -26.28
CA GLY A 647 16.64 -9.39 -26.50
C GLY A 647 17.02 -8.39 -25.39
N ASP A 648 16.60 -7.13 -25.55
CA ASP A 648 17.02 -6.00 -24.70
C ASP A 648 16.09 -5.75 -23.49
N GLN A 649 15.12 -6.63 -23.26
CA GLN A 649 14.15 -6.55 -22.16
C GLN A 649 14.70 -7.14 -20.86
N THR A 650 13.99 -6.97 -19.75
CA THR A 650 14.36 -7.62 -18.48
C THR A 650 14.05 -9.13 -18.53
N LEU A 651 14.71 -9.90 -17.66
CA LEU A 651 14.42 -11.33 -17.52
C LEU A 651 12.97 -11.58 -17.11
N GLY A 652 12.41 -10.75 -16.22
CA GLY A 652 11.00 -10.80 -15.83
C GLY A 652 10.07 -10.61 -17.03
N ASP A 653 10.35 -9.63 -17.88
CA ASP A 653 9.54 -9.34 -19.07
C ASP A 653 9.60 -10.47 -20.10
N LEU A 654 10.80 -11.02 -20.32
CA LEU A 654 10.99 -12.17 -21.18
C LEU A 654 10.21 -13.39 -20.67
N LEU A 655 10.31 -13.69 -19.37
CA LEU A 655 9.60 -14.81 -18.74
C LEU A 655 8.08 -14.59 -18.69
N LEU A 656 7.63 -13.34 -18.62
CA LEU A 656 6.21 -12.98 -18.66
C LEU A 656 5.66 -12.82 -20.08
N THR A 657 6.43 -13.18 -21.12
CA THR A 657 5.91 -13.31 -22.49
C THR A 657 4.67 -14.22 -22.48
N PRO A 658 3.50 -13.75 -22.96
CA PRO A 658 2.27 -14.53 -22.89
C PRO A 658 2.33 -15.81 -23.71
N THR A 659 1.68 -16.87 -23.21
CA THR A 659 1.37 -18.06 -24.00
C THR A 659 0.54 -17.69 -25.23
N LYS A 660 0.90 -18.24 -26.39
CA LYS A 660 0.25 -17.91 -27.67
C LYS A 660 -1.11 -18.62 -27.79
N ILE A 661 -2.10 -17.92 -28.35
CA ILE A 661 -3.43 -18.45 -28.65
C ILE A 661 -3.45 -18.91 -30.10
N TYR A 662 -3.70 -20.20 -30.34
CA TYR A 662 -3.74 -20.79 -31.69
C TYR A 662 -5.14 -21.08 -32.20
N SER A 663 -6.16 -21.00 -31.33
CA SER A 663 -7.54 -21.37 -31.66
C SER A 663 -8.07 -20.62 -32.89
N HIS A 664 -7.78 -19.33 -33.01
CA HIS A 664 -8.25 -18.58 -34.18
C HIS A 664 -7.48 -18.91 -35.46
N SER A 665 -6.15 -19.00 -35.40
CA SER A 665 -5.29 -19.18 -36.57
C SER A 665 -5.29 -20.62 -37.11
N LEU A 666 -5.37 -21.63 -36.24
CA LEU A 666 -5.26 -23.04 -36.64
C LEU A 666 -6.61 -23.75 -36.82
N LEU A 667 -7.71 -23.23 -36.28
CA LEU A 667 -9.02 -23.86 -36.48
C LEU A 667 -9.42 -24.01 -37.96
N PRO A 668 -9.19 -23.03 -38.87
CA PRO A 668 -9.43 -23.23 -40.30
C PRO A 668 -8.59 -24.37 -40.90
N VAL A 669 -7.32 -24.48 -40.49
CA VAL A 669 -6.40 -25.54 -40.93
C VAL A 669 -6.87 -26.90 -40.43
N ILE A 670 -7.30 -26.98 -39.17
CA ILE A 670 -7.87 -28.20 -38.56
C ILE A 670 -9.15 -28.63 -39.31
N ARG A 671 -10.00 -27.67 -39.67
CA ARG A 671 -11.26 -27.91 -40.40
C ARG A 671 -11.07 -28.21 -41.90
N SER A 672 -9.85 -28.14 -42.43
CA SER A 672 -9.56 -28.49 -43.84
C SER A 672 -9.82 -29.97 -44.18
N GLY A 673 -9.83 -30.84 -43.16
CA GLY A 673 -9.88 -32.30 -43.32
C GLY A 673 -8.52 -32.94 -43.58
N HIS A 674 -7.43 -32.17 -43.61
CA HIS A 674 -6.06 -32.68 -43.82
C HIS A 674 -5.29 -32.96 -42.52
N VAL A 675 -5.78 -32.47 -41.39
CA VAL A 675 -5.21 -32.69 -40.06
C VAL A 675 -5.82 -33.94 -39.42
N LYS A 676 -4.97 -34.87 -39.00
CA LYS A 676 -5.36 -36.12 -38.32
C LYS A 676 -5.41 -35.97 -36.80
N ALA A 677 -4.56 -35.14 -36.23
CA ALA A 677 -4.50 -34.87 -34.80
C ALA A 677 -3.86 -33.50 -34.51
N PHE A 678 -4.22 -32.91 -33.37
CA PHE A 678 -3.60 -31.69 -32.82
C PHE A 678 -3.28 -31.91 -31.34
N ALA A 679 -2.07 -31.58 -30.91
CA ALA A 679 -1.68 -31.54 -29.50
C ALA A 679 -1.15 -30.16 -29.12
N HIS A 680 -1.72 -29.56 -28.08
CA HIS A 680 -1.14 -28.40 -27.41
C HIS A 680 0.03 -28.85 -26.52
N ILE A 681 1.18 -28.20 -26.61
CA ILE A 681 2.37 -28.58 -25.84
C ILE A 681 2.44 -27.75 -24.57
N THR A 682 2.08 -28.35 -23.43
CA THR A 682 1.99 -27.68 -22.13
C THR A 682 2.73 -28.47 -21.05
N GLY A 683 2.08 -28.80 -19.93
CA GLY A 683 2.66 -29.62 -18.87
C GLY A 683 2.96 -31.03 -19.40
N GLY A 684 4.14 -31.56 -19.09
CA GLY A 684 4.61 -32.82 -19.68
C GLY A 684 5.27 -32.66 -21.07
N GLY A 685 5.35 -31.43 -21.58
CA GLY A 685 6.22 -31.06 -22.70
C GLY A 685 5.96 -31.86 -23.98
N LEU A 686 7.00 -32.08 -24.77
CA LEU A 686 6.92 -32.90 -25.99
C LEU A 686 6.65 -34.37 -25.67
N LEU A 687 7.20 -34.88 -24.56
CA LEU A 687 7.21 -36.31 -24.24
C LEU A 687 5.84 -36.85 -23.81
N GLU A 688 5.03 -36.06 -23.09
CA GLU A 688 3.76 -36.52 -22.56
C GLU A 688 2.54 -36.02 -23.34
N ASN A 689 2.64 -34.88 -24.05
CA ASN A 689 1.48 -34.32 -24.77
C ASN A 689 1.24 -34.97 -26.13
N ILE A 690 2.30 -35.17 -26.94
CA ILE A 690 2.17 -35.78 -28.28
C ILE A 690 1.54 -37.20 -28.22
N PRO A 691 1.90 -38.07 -27.26
CA PRO A 691 1.29 -39.39 -27.15
C PRO A 691 -0.22 -39.40 -26.87
N ARG A 692 -0.79 -38.31 -26.33
CA ARG A 692 -2.23 -38.22 -26.01
C ARG A 692 -3.12 -38.25 -27.24
N VAL A 693 -2.56 -37.94 -28.42
CA VAL A 693 -3.31 -37.83 -29.68
C VAL A 693 -2.91 -38.87 -30.71
N LEU A 694 -2.19 -39.91 -30.27
CA LEU A 694 -1.68 -41.00 -31.12
C LEU A 694 -2.21 -42.36 -30.64
N PRO A 695 -2.53 -43.30 -31.56
CA PRO A 695 -2.85 -44.67 -31.19
C PRO A 695 -1.73 -45.33 -30.36
N PRO A 696 -2.04 -46.20 -29.37
CA PRO A 696 -1.02 -46.79 -28.48
C PRO A 696 0.15 -47.49 -29.20
N LYS A 697 -0.11 -48.09 -30.37
CA LYS A 697 0.88 -48.78 -31.21
C LYS A 697 1.86 -47.86 -31.95
N PHE A 698 1.68 -46.54 -31.86
CA PHE A 698 2.50 -45.54 -32.53
C PHE A 698 3.14 -44.57 -31.55
N GLY A 699 4.31 -44.08 -31.95
CA GLY A 699 5.05 -42.99 -31.34
C GLY A 699 5.57 -42.03 -32.41
N VAL A 700 6.47 -41.11 -32.04
CA VAL A 700 7.09 -40.17 -32.97
C VAL A 700 8.61 -40.12 -32.80
N ASP A 701 9.30 -39.93 -33.92
CA ASP A 701 10.73 -39.60 -33.97
C ASP A 701 10.90 -38.18 -34.51
N LEU A 702 11.36 -37.28 -33.63
CA LEU A 702 11.54 -35.85 -33.87
C LEU A 702 13.02 -35.50 -34.01
N ASP A 703 13.36 -34.50 -34.83
CA ASP A 703 14.73 -33.99 -34.99
C ASP A 703 14.79 -32.49 -34.69
N ALA A 704 15.39 -32.11 -33.56
CA ALA A 704 15.46 -30.73 -33.08
C ALA A 704 16.12 -29.75 -34.05
N ARG A 705 16.95 -30.23 -34.98
CA ARG A 705 17.59 -29.38 -36.00
C ARG A 705 16.63 -28.79 -37.03
N THR A 706 15.38 -29.27 -37.04
CA THR A 706 14.37 -28.89 -38.04
C THR A 706 13.50 -27.72 -37.62
N TRP A 707 13.53 -27.30 -36.35
CA TRP A 707 12.81 -26.12 -35.87
C TRP A 707 13.71 -25.17 -35.09
N ARG A 708 13.22 -23.95 -34.90
CA ARG A 708 13.93 -22.92 -34.14
C ARG A 708 13.61 -23.04 -32.65
N ILE A 709 14.65 -23.20 -31.83
CA ILE A 709 14.54 -23.18 -30.37
C ILE A 709 14.93 -21.78 -29.85
N PRO A 710 14.03 -21.04 -29.19
CA PRO A 710 14.37 -19.75 -28.58
C PRO A 710 15.50 -19.86 -27.55
N ARG A 711 16.38 -18.85 -27.50
CA ARG A 711 17.59 -18.88 -26.65
C ARG A 711 17.31 -18.98 -25.16
N ILE A 712 16.13 -18.58 -24.70
CA ILE A 712 15.73 -18.75 -23.31
C ILE A 712 15.76 -20.23 -22.87
N PHE A 713 15.43 -21.17 -23.76
CA PHE A 713 15.52 -22.60 -23.45
C PHE A 713 16.97 -23.07 -23.33
N SER A 714 17.88 -22.56 -24.17
CA SER A 714 19.32 -22.81 -24.04
C SER A 714 19.85 -22.30 -22.71
N TRP A 715 19.46 -21.08 -22.30
CA TRP A 715 19.84 -20.53 -21.00
C TRP A 715 19.31 -21.37 -19.84
N LEU A 716 18.02 -21.74 -19.85
CA LEU A 716 17.43 -22.59 -18.81
C LEU A 716 18.11 -23.96 -18.72
N GLN A 717 18.47 -24.54 -19.86
CA GLN A 717 19.18 -25.82 -19.91
C GLN A 717 20.57 -25.70 -19.27
N GLN A 718 21.33 -24.65 -19.62
CA GLN A 718 22.69 -24.42 -19.13
C GLN A 718 22.70 -24.05 -17.64
N GLU A 719 21.92 -23.03 -17.27
CA GLU A 719 21.85 -22.50 -15.91
C GLU A 719 21.25 -23.54 -14.95
N GLY A 720 20.23 -24.27 -15.39
CA GLY A 720 19.60 -25.34 -14.62
C GLY A 720 20.31 -26.69 -14.66
N GLN A 721 21.33 -26.84 -15.52
CA GLN A 721 22.00 -28.12 -15.82
C GLN A 721 20.99 -29.24 -16.14
N LEU A 722 19.96 -28.91 -16.91
CA LEU A 722 18.85 -29.83 -17.18
C LEU A 722 19.26 -30.87 -18.23
N SER A 723 18.83 -32.12 -18.00
CA SER A 723 19.00 -33.21 -18.97
C SER A 723 18.10 -32.99 -20.20
N GLU A 724 18.42 -33.68 -21.29
CA GLU A 724 17.60 -33.65 -22.52
C GLU A 724 16.16 -34.10 -22.25
N GLU A 725 16.00 -35.16 -21.46
CA GLU A 725 14.70 -35.70 -21.06
C GLU A 725 13.92 -34.68 -20.22
N GLU A 726 14.55 -34.04 -19.22
CA GLU A 726 13.90 -33.05 -18.38
C GLU A 726 13.47 -31.82 -19.19
N MET A 727 14.31 -31.36 -20.12
CA MET A 727 13.95 -30.27 -21.04
C MET A 727 12.73 -30.64 -21.88
N ALA A 728 12.74 -31.81 -22.52
CA ALA A 728 11.65 -32.25 -23.39
C ALA A 728 10.37 -32.60 -22.63
N ARG A 729 10.47 -32.97 -21.36
CA ARG A 729 9.34 -33.31 -20.48
C ARG A 729 8.73 -32.08 -19.81
N THR A 730 9.53 -31.11 -19.40
CA THR A 730 9.01 -29.97 -18.64
C THR A 730 8.62 -28.80 -19.54
N PHE A 731 9.34 -28.63 -20.66
CA PHE A 731 9.17 -27.47 -21.52
C PHE A 731 8.72 -27.84 -22.94
N ASN A 732 8.20 -26.83 -23.62
CA ASN A 732 7.74 -26.94 -24.99
C ASN A 732 8.88 -26.76 -26.02
N CYS A 733 10.06 -26.32 -25.57
CA CYS A 733 11.29 -26.22 -26.37
C CYS A 733 11.13 -25.50 -27.73
N GLY A 734 10.31 -24.45 -27.76
CA GLY A 734 10.02 -23.65 -28.96
C GLY A 734 8.87 -24.15 -29.82
N VAL A 735 8.31 -25.32 -29.53
CA VAL A 735 7.13 -25.86 -30.21
C VAL A 735 5.91 -25.66 -29.32
N GLY A 736 4.98 -24.80 -29.71
CA GLY A 736 3.77 -24.53 -28.92
C GLY A 736 2.64 -25.53 -29.17
N ALA A 737 2.56 -26.08 -30.37
CA ALA A 737 1.57 -27.09 -30.74
C ALA A 737 2.12 -28.04 -31.81
N VAL A 738 1.50 -29.22 -31.95
CA VAL A 738 1.86 -30.25 -32.92
C VAL A 738 0.64 -30.71 -33.70
N LEU A 739 0.80 -30.86 -35.01
CA LEU A 739 -0.18 -31.46 -35.92
C LEU A 739 0.36 -32.78 -36.47
N VAL A 740 -0.52 -33.78 -36.64
CA VAL A 740 -0.22 -35.00 -37.41
C VAL A 740 -0.98 -34.95 -38.71
N VAL A 741 -0.29 -35.11 -39.84
CA VAL A 741 -0.84 -35.01 -41.19
C VAL A 741 -0.34 -36.15 -42.06
N SER A 742 -1.07 -36.50 -43.11
CA SER A 742 -0.56 -37.46 -44.09
C SER A 742 0.63 -36.85 -44.86
N LYS A 743 1.56 -37.71 -45.30
CA LYS A 743 2.78 -37.28 -45.97
C LYS A 743 2.50 -36.44 -47.23
N ASP A 744 1.49 -36.80 -48.00
CA ASP A 744 1.06 -36.13 -49.23
C ASP A 744 0.40 -34.77 -49.00
N GLN A 745 -0.12 -34.50 -47.80
CA GLN A 745 -0.76 -33.22 -47.45
C GLN A 745 0.17 -32.28 -46.69
N SER A 746 1.38 -32.72 -46.31
CA SER A 746 2.26 -31.96 -45.41
C SER A 746 2.65 -30.56 -45.92
N GLU A 747 3.08 -30.44 -47.19
CA GLU A 747 3.41 -29.16 -47.83
C GLU A 747 2.21 -28.22 -47.92
N ARG A 748 1.02 -28.77 -48.20
CA ARG A 748 -0.22 -28.00 -48.26
C ARG A 748 -0.58 -27.43 -46.89
N VAL A 749 -0.57 -28.27 -45.85
CA VAL A 749 -0.87 -27.83 -44.49
C VAL A 749 0.13 -26.79 -44.01
N LEU A 750 1.42 -26.96 -44.29
CA LEU A 750 2.43 -25.94 -43.99
C LEU A 750 2.16 -24.60 -44.69
N HIS A 751 1.71 -24.63 -45.94
CA HIS A 751 1.32 -23.42 -46.67
C HIS A 751 0.11 -22.75 -46.02
N GLU A 752 -0.93 -23.51 -45.67
CA GLU A 752 -2.14 -23.00 -45.00
C GLU A 752 -1.81 -22.37 -43.63
N ILE A 753 -0.94 -22.99 -42.83
CA ILE A 753 -0.48 -22.43 -41.54
C ILE A 753 0.21 -21.08 -41.74
N ARG A 754 1.10 -20.97 -42.74
CA ARG A 754 1.81 -19.71 -43.05
C ARG A 754 0.86 -18.61 -43.54
N GLN A 755 -0.20 -18.95 -44.27
CA GLN A 755 -1.24 -17.98 -44.66
C GLN A 755 -1.94 -17.36 -43.45
N HIS A 756 -2.03 -18.10 -42.34
CA HIS A 756 -2.53 -17.62 -41.05
C HIS A 756 -1.46 -16.97 -40.15
N GLN A 757 -0.30 -16.60 -40.72
CA GLN A 757 0.81 -15.93 -40.03
C GLN A 757 1.43 -16.74 -38.88
N GLU A 758 1.32 -18.06 -38.96
CA GLU A 758 1.95 -18.97 -38.01
C GLU A 758 3.25 -19.54 -38.60
N GLU A 759 4.27 -19.63 -37.76
CA GLU A 759 5.54 -20.28 -38.11
C GLU A 759 5.47 -21.76 -37.78
N ALA A 760 5.86 -22.62 -38.73
CA ALA A 760 5.78 -24.07 -38.57
C ALA A 760 6.80 -24.83 -39.42
N TRP A 761 7.13 -26.04 -38.97
CA TRP A 761 8.14 -26.91 -39.56
C TRP A 761 7.69 -28.37 -39.55
N VAL A 762 8.17 -29.15 -40.53
CA VAL A 762 8.15 -30.62 -40.40
C VAL A 762 9.22 -31.00 -39.37
N ILE A 763 8.79 -31.52 -38.22
CA ILE A 763 9.69 -31.80 -37.10
C ILE A 763 10.00 -33.29 -36.92
N GLY A 764 9.25 -34.17 -37.58
CA GLY A 764 9.42 -35.61 -37.44
C GLY A 764 8.37 -36.44 -38.16
N ASN A 765 8.32 -37.73 -37.83
CA ASN A 765 7.37 -38.67 -38.41
C ASN A 765 6.80 -39.61 -37.33
N VAL A 766 5.60 -40.12 -37.59
CA VAL A 766 4.97 -41.20 -36.82
C VAL A 766 5.71 -42.52 -37.10
N VAL A 767 6.06 -43.24 -36.05
CA VAL A 767 6.79 -44.52 -36.11
C VAL A 767 6.06 -45.60 -35.32
N ALA A 768 6.24 -46.86 -35.70
CA ALA A 768 5.77 -47.99 -34.89
C ALA A 768 6.45 -47.99 -33.52
N CYS A 769 5.67 -48.19 -32.45
CA CYS A 769 6.16 -48.17 -31.08
C CYS A 769 5.82 -49.51 -30.40
N PRO A 770 6.82 -50.37 -30.14
CA PRO A 770 6.63 -51.59 -29.36
C PRO A 770 6.18 -51.27 -27.92
N GLU A 771 5.38 -52.15 -27.34
CA GLU A 771 4.89 -52.02 -25.97
C GLU A 771 6.07 -51.85 -24.98
N GLY A 772 5.99 -50.85 -24.10
CA GLY A 772 7.05 -50.52 -23.14
C GLY A 772 8.19 -49.63 -23.66
N SER A 773 8.21 -49.26 -24.95
CA SER A 773 9.20 -48.32 -25.50
C SER A 773 8.77 -46.85 -25.28
N PRO A 774 9.72 -45.88 -25.22
CA PRO A 774 9.39 -44.46 -25.21
C PRO A 774 8.57 -44.07 -26.44
N ARG A 775 7.42 -43.40 -26.24
CA ARG A 775 6.51 -43.01 -27.33
C ARG A 775 6.97 -41.77 -28.10
N VAL A 776 7.92 -41.01 -27.56
CA VAL A 776 8.50 -39.83 -28.19
C VAL A 776 10.01 -39.94 -28.09
N LYS A 777 10.69 -39.86 -29.23
CA LYS A 777 12.14 -39.73 -29.29
C LYS A 777 12.47 -38.37 -29.91
N VAL A 778 13.21 -37.55 -29.17
CA VAL A 778 13.72 -36.27 -29.69
C VAL A 778 15.22 -36.45 -29.93
N ARG A 779 15.67 -36.22 -31.16
CA ARG A 779 17.08 -36.29 -31.52
C ARG A 779 17.69 -34.89 -31.55
N ASN A 780 18.96 -34.80 -31.16
CA ASN A 780 19.80 -33.62 -31.31
C ASN A 780 19.29 -32.38 -30.54
N LEU A 781 18.48 -32.55 -29.47
CA LEU A 781 17.89 -31.42 -28.77
C LEU A 781 18.97 -30.57 -28.08
N LEU A 782 19.86 -31.21 -27.31
CA LEU A 782 20.97 -30.53 -26.65
C LEU A 782 21.96 -29.94 -27.65
N GLU A 783 22.30 -30.67 -28.72
CA GLU A 783 23.19 -30.16 -29.78
C GLU A 783 22.62 -28.88 -30.39
N THR A 784 21.33 -28.85 -30.72
CA THR A 784 20.67 -27.68 -31.29
C THR A 784 20.63 -26.50 -30.30
N MET A 785 20.44 -26.77 -29.00
CA MET A 785 20.49 -25.74 -27.96
C MET A 785 21.91 -25.19 -27.75
N GLN A 786 22.95 -26.02 -27.93
CA GLN A 786 24.36 -25.65 -27.80
C GLN A 786 24.91 -24.89 -29.01
N VAL A 787 24.50 -25.25 -30.24
CA VAL A 787 24.87 -24.54 -31.48
C VAL A 787 24.29 -23.11 -31.52
N ASN A 788 23.17 -22.88 -30.83
CA ASN A 788 22.60 -21.56 -30.62
C ASN A 788 23.21 -20.79 -29.42
N GLY A 789 24.13 -21.40 -28.67
CA GLY A 789 25.01 -20.75 -27.69
C GLY A 789 26.30 -20.27 -28.34
N PRO A 790 27.06 -19.33 -27.74
CA PRO A 790 28.19 -18.70 -28.42
C PRO A 790 29.29 -19.72 -28.75
N MET A 791 29.66 -19.80 -30.04
CA MET A 791 30.99 -20.21 -30.47
C MET A 791 32.02 -19.24 -29.86
N LEU A 792 32.85 -19.73 -28.95
CA LEU A 792 34.21 -19.21 -28.73
C LEU A 792 35.10 -20.36 -28.29
N THR A 793 35.79 -20.98 -29.25
CA THR A 793 37.06 -21.67 -29.01
C THR A 793 38.21 -20.69 -29.23
N ASN A 794 39.02 -20.54 -28.17
CA ASN A 794 40.41 -20.08 -28.15
C ASN A 794 40.77 -18.74 -28.81
N GLY A 795 40.60 -17.67 -28.03
CA GLY A 795 41.50 -16.53 -28.01
C GLY A 795 41.64 -16.06 -26.56
N PHE A 796 42.78 -16.31 -25.93
CA PHE A 796 43.13 -15.73 -24.63
C PHE A 796 43.24 -14.20 -24.77
N GLN A 797 42.11 -13.51 -24.63
CA GLN A 797 42.07 -12.12 -24.22
C GLN A 797 41.11 -12.03 -23.05
N LYS A 798 41.67 -11.64 -21.90
CA LYS A 798 40.95 -11.34 -20.67
C LYS A 798 39.90 -10.27 -20.95
N SER A 799 38.67 -10.68 -21.27
CA SER A 799 37.51 -9.81 -21.16
C SER A 799 37.12 -9.77 -19.69
N HIS A 800 37.20 -8.59 -19.11
CA HIS A 800 36.73 -8.27 -17.77
C HIS A 800 35.22 -8.50 -17.66
N PHE A 801 34.82 -9.73 -17.34
CA PHE A 801 33.57 -9.97 -16.63
C PHE A 801 33.87 -9.81 -15.13
N PRO A 802 33.10 -9.00 -14.38
CA PRO A 802 33.23 -9.02 -12.94
C PRO A 802 32.83 -10.43 -12.46
N PRO A 803 33.64 -11.07 -11.61
CA PRO A 803 33.29 -12.39 -11.06
C PRO A 803 31.96 -12.28 -10.31
N GLN A 804 31.09 -13.31 -10.42
CA GLN A 804 29.98 -13.47 -9.47
C GLN A 804 30.55 -13.29 -8.06
N PRO A 805 29.95 -12.44 -7.21
CA PRO A 805 30.45 -12.28 -5.85
C PRO A 805 30.34 -13.62 -5.15
N LYS A 806 31.49 -14.16 -4.72
CA LYS A 806 31.58 -15.40 -3.96
C LYS A 806 30.72 -15.26 -2.71
N LYS A 807 29.65 -16.07 -2.57
CA LYS A 807 28.82 -16.05 -1.36
C LYS A 807 29.70 -16.23 -0.12
N ALA A 808 29.49 -15.39 0.87
CA ALA A 808 30.18 -15.51 2.15
C ALA A 808 29.79 -16.85 2.80
N ARG A 809 30.79 -17.65 3.14
CA ARG A 809 30.62 -18.93 3.83
C ARG A 809 30.39 -18.67 5.31
N VAL A 810 29.20 -19.02 5.80
CA VAL A 810 28.75 -18.68 7.15
C VAL A 810 28.79 -19.91 8.05
N ALA A 811 29.44 -19.79 9.20
CA ALA A 811 29.27 -20.72 10.30
C ALA A 811 28.25 -20.16 11.29
N VAL A 812 27.33 -21.00 11.77
CA VAL A 812 26.36 -20.58 12.79
C VAL A 812 26.61 -21.32 14.09
N LEU A 813 26.80 -20.58 15.18
CA LEU A 813 27.04 -21.12 16.52
C LEU A 813 25.76 -21.05 17.33
N ILE A 814 25.37 -22.16 17.98
CA ILE A 814 24.11 -22.29 18.72
C ILE A 814 24.29 -22.98 20.08
N SER A 815 23.33 -22.78 21.00
CA SER A 815 23.29 -23.49 22.30
C SER A 815 21.93 -24.09 22.67
N GLY A 816 20.91 -23.97 21.81
CA GLY A 816 19.53 -24.28 22.16
C GLY A 816 18.60 -24.59 20.99
N THR A 817 17.39 -24.05 21.02
CA THR A 817 16.27 -24.45 20.13
C THR A 817 16.45 -24.09 18.66
N GLY A 818 17.39 -23.21 18.33
CA GLY A 818 17.71 -22.85 16.95
C GLY A 818 16.58 -22.10 16.23
N SER A 819 15.83 -21.23 16.90
CA SER A 819 14.83 -20.38 16.22
C SER A 819 15.49 -19.38 15.27
N ASN A 820 16.49 -18.64 15.76
CA ASN A 820 17.28 -17.73 14.93
C ASN A 820 18.06 -18.47 13.84
N LEU A 821 18.54 -19.70 14.13
CA LEU A 821 19.12 -20.56 13.10
C LEU A 821 18.13 -20.87 11.98
N GLN A 822 16.87 -21.18 12.30
CA GLN A 822 15.86 -21.46 11.26
C GLN A 822 15.66 -20.24 10.35
N ALA A 823 15.54 -19.04 10.92
CA ALA A 823 15.42 -17.81 10.14
C ALA A 823 16.63 -17.57 9.21
N LEU A 824 17.85 -17.84 9.70
CA LEU A 824 19.07 -17.76 8.88
C LEU A 824 19.09 -18.84 7.79
N ILE A 825 18.64 -20.06 8.07
CA ILE A 825 18.53 -21.15 7.08
C ILE A 825 17.55 -20.74 5.98
N ASP A 826 16.37 -20.25 6.35
CA ASP A 826 15.32 -19.88 5.39
C ASP A 826 15.79 -18.71 4.50
N SER A 827 16.48 -17.72 5.07
CA SER A 827 17.05 -16.60 4.33
C SER A 827 18.23 -16.99 3.44
N THR A 828 19.16 -17.83 3.91
CA THR A 828 20.34 -18.22 3.12
C THR A 828 20.04 -19.27 2.05
N ARG A 829 18.86 -19.89 2.13
CA ARG A 829 18.28 -20.69 1.05
C ARG A 829 17.71 -19.83 -0.07
N ASP A 830 17.43 -18.56 0.18
CA ASP A 830 17.15 -17.62 -0.89
C ASP A 830 18.41 -17.52 -1.76
N PRO A 831 18.32 -17.87 -3.04
CA PRO A 831 19.49 -17.80 -3.88
C PRO A 831 20.02 -16.39 -4.16
N SER A 832 19.24 -15.32 -3.95
CA SER A 832 19.75 -13.95 -3.94
C SER A 832 20.58 -13.62 -2.70
N SER A 833 20.60 -14.49 -1.69
CA SER A 833 21.43 -14.32 -0.49
C SER A 833 22.90 -14.31 -0.85
N SER A 834 23.60 -13.27 -0.41
CA SER A 834 25.06 -13.15 -0.46
C SER A 834 25.76 -14.09 0.53
N ALA A 835 25.00 -14.78 1.38
CA ALA A 835 25.49 -15.73 2.38
C ALA A 835 25.06 -17.18 2.10
N GLN A 836 25.92 -18.14 2.48
CA GLN A 836 25.62 -19.57 2.50
C GLN A 836 26.06 -20.18 3.84
N ILE A 837 25.17 -20.87 4.56
CA ILE A 837 25.56 -21.60 5.78
C ILE A 837 26.32 -22.88 5.41
N VAL A 838 27.56 -23.01 5.87
CA VAL A 838 28.44 -24.15 5.57
C VAL A 838 28.60 -25.11 6.73
N ILE A 839 28.37 -24.67 7.97
CA ILE A 839 28.47 -25.49 9.19
C ILE A 839 27.62 -24.89 10.30
N VAL A 840 26.97 -25.75 11.10
CA VAL A 840 26.37 -25.37 12.39
C VAL A 840 27.15 -26.02 13.52
N ILE A 841 27.66 -25.20 14.45
CA ILE A 841 28.44 -25.66 15.61
C ILE A 841 27.61 -25.46 16.88
N SER A 842 27.38 -26.53 17.64
CA SER A 842 26.72 -26.45 18.94
C SER A 842 27.68 -26.76 20.08
N ASN A 843 27.61 -25.99 21.16
CA ASN A 843 28.36 -26.29 22.39
C ASN A 843 27.68 -27.35 23.29
N LYS A 844 26.50 -27.82 22.90
CA LYS A 844 25.70 -28.84 23.59
C LYS A 844 25.26 -29.91 22.59
N ALA A 845 25.35 -31.18 22.99
CA ALA A 845 24.76 -32.28 22.24
C ALA A 845 23.22 -32.25 22.34
N ALA A 846 22.55 -32.89 21.38
CA ALA A 846 21.10 -33.15 21.42
C ALA A 846 20.21 -31.90 21.62
N VAL A 847 20.55 -30.79 20.96
CA VAL A 847 19.69 -29.59 20.93
C VAL A 847 18.87 -29.56 19.64
N ALA A 848 17.62 -29.07 19.73
CA ALA A 848 16.71 -29.03 18.58
C ALA A 848 17.25 -28.21 17.39
N GLY A 849 18.17 -27.26 17.61
CA GLY A 849 18.83 -26.55 16.53
C GLY A 849 19.71 -27.43 15.62
N LEU A 850 20.29 -28.52 16.15
CA LEU A 850 21.07 -29.47 15.34
C LEU A 850 20.17 -30.27 14.41
N GLU A 851 19.02 -30.74 14.90
CA GLU A 851 18.03 -31.44 14.06
C GLU A 851 17.52 -30.56 12.92
N LYS A 852 17.34 -29.25 13.16
CA LYS A 852 16.96 -28.29 12.12
C LYS A 852 18.03 -28.16 11.04
N ALA A 853 19.30 -28.08 11.44
CA ALA A 853 20.41 -28.02 10.50
C ALA A 853 20.54 -29.31 9.67
N GLU A 854 20.38 -30.48 10.31
CA GLU A 854 20.40 -31.78 9.63
C GLU A 854 19.25 -31.92 8.62
N ARG A 855 18.01 -31.58 9.02
CA ARG A 855 16.86 -31.52 8.09
C ARG A 855 17.10 -30.53 6.96
N ALA A 856 17.92 -29.51 7.21
CA ALA A 856 18.28 -28.53 6.20
C ALA A 856 19.41 -28.96 5.25
N GLY A 857 20.03 -30.12 5.49
CA GLY A 857 21.18 -30.63 4.73
C GLY A 857 22.50 -29.92 5.08
N ILE A 858 22.56 -29.23 6.22
CA ILE A 858 23.73 -28.46 6.64
C ILE A 858 24.57 -29.32 7.59
N PRO A 859 25.89 -29.46 7.36
CA PRO A 859 26.77 -30.16 8.28
C PRO A 859 26.67 -29.60 9.70
N THR A 860 26.80 -30.48 10.69
CA THR A 860 26.76 -30.10 12.10
C THR A 860 27.97 -30.62 12.86
N ARG A 861 28.46 -29.85 13.85
CA ARG A 861 29.49 -30.29 14.80
C ARG A 861 29.09 -29.98 16.23
N VAL A 862 29.30 -30.93 17.13
CA VAL A 862 29.17 -30.70 18.58
C VAL A 862 30.55 -30.55 19.21
N ILE A 863 30.81 -29.42 19.86
CA ILE A 863 32.04 -29.17 20.60
C ILE A 863 31.67 -28.87 22.04
N ASN A 864 31.78 -29.86 22.92
CA ASN A 864 31.35 -29.69 24.30
C ASN A 864 32.41 -28.91 25.10
N HIS A 865 32.10 -27.67 25.46
CA HIS A 865 32.98 -26.79 26.25
C HIS A 865 33.45 -27.39 27.59
N LYS A 866 32.73 -28.37 28.17
CA LYS A 866 33.14 -29.05 29.42
C LYS A 866 34.36 -29.96 29.25
N LEU A 867 34.76 -30.26 28.03
CA LEU A 867 35.89 -31.15 27.73
C LEU A 867 37.24 -30.43 27.64
N TYR A 868 37.26 -29.11 27.82
CA TYR A 868 38.46 -28.27 27.67
C TYR A 868 38.79 -27.57 28.99
N LYS A 869 40.09 -27.38 29.26
CA LYS A 869 40.58 -26.83 30.54
C LYS A 869 40.36 -25.33 30.67
N GLY A 870 40.11 -24.64 29.56
CA GLY A 870 39.89 -23.20 29.52
C GLY A 870 39.17 -22.74 28.26
N ARG A 871 38.73 -21.48 28.28
CA ARG A 871 38.00 -20.84 27.17
C ARG A 871 38.81 -20.80 25.88
N GLU A 872 40.11 -20.48 25.97
CA GLU A 872 40.99 -20.41 24.80
C GLU A 872 41.15 -21.77 24.10
N GLU A 873 41.25 -22.85 24.87
CA GLU A 873 41.37 -24.20 24.33
C GLU A 873 40.06 -24.65 23.65
N PHE A 874 38.92 -24.27 24.22
CA PHE A 874 37.59 -24.50 23.63
C PHE A 874 37.40 -23.70 22.33
N ASP A 875 37.72 -22.41 22.34
CA ASP A 875 37.58 -21.55 21.16
C ASP A 875 38.54 -21.97 20.04
N SER A 876 39.74 -22.45 20.38
CA SER A 876 40.69 -23.02 19.41
C SER A 876 40.13 -24.28 18.73
N ALA A 877 39.31 -25.07 19.42
CA ALA A 877 38.63 -26.21 18.83
C ALA A 877 37.51 -25.78 17.87
N ILE A 878 36.77 -24.72 18.19
CA ILE A 878 35.80 -24.10 17.27
C ILE A 878 36.53 -23.58 16.04
N ASP A 879 37.60 -22.82 16.23
CA ASP A 879 38.37 -22.17 15.19
C ASP A 879 38.92 -23.17 14.16
N LYS A 880 39.42 -24.34 14.60
CA LYS A 880 39.82 -25.43 13.70
C LYS A 880 38.69 -25.91 12.78
N VAL A 881 37.46 -25.96 13.29
CA VAL A 881 36.29 -26.34 12.49
C VAL A 881 35.91 -25.21 11.55
N LEU A 882 36.01 -23.94 11.97
CA LEU A 882 35.78 -22.81 11.09
C LEU A 882 36.77 -22.79 9.91
N GLU A 883 38.03 -23.14 10.15
CA GLU A 883 39.08 -23.31 9.12
C GLU A 883 38.82 -24.52 8.21
N GLU A 884 38.45 -25.69 8.78
CA GLU A 884 38.07 -26.90 8.03
C GLU A 884 36.97 -26.60 7.01
N TYR A 885 36.01 -25.75 7.37
CA TYR A 885 34.89 -25.35 6.51
C TYR A 885 35.14 -24.05 5.74
N SER A 886 36.36 -23.51 5.74
CA SER A 886 36.73 -22.27 5.03
C SER A 886 35.72 -21.13 5.28
N THR A 887 35.43 -20.86 6.55
CA THR A 887 34.40 -19.91 6.97
C THR A 887 34.85 -18.45 6.73
N ASP A 888 33.95 -17.63 6.19
CA ASP A 888 34.14 -16.19 5.97
C ASP A 888 33.48 -15.35 7.08
N LEU A 889 32.28 -15.75 7.53
CA LEU A 889 31.50 -15.06 8.57
C LEU A 889 30.99 -16.02 9.64
N VAL A 890 30.81 -15.53 10.86
CA VAL A 890 30.34 -16.32 12.01
C VAL A 890 29.12 -15.65 12.63
N CYS A 891 27.99 -16.36 12.70
CA CYS A 891 26.76 -15.89 13.34
C CYS A 891 26.54 -16.57 14.69
N LEU A 892 26.39 -15.79 15.75
CA LEU A 892 26.03 -16.26 17.07
C LEU A 892 24.50 -16.27 17.21
N ALA A 893 23.86 -17.39 16.89
CA ALA A 893 22.40 -17.54 16.91
C ALA A 893 21.92 -18.13 18.24
N GLY A 894 21.99 -17.32 19.30
CA GLY A 894 21.70 -17.76 20.67
C GLY A 894 22.80 -18.66 21.23
N PHE A 895 24.07 -18.30 20.97
CA PHE A 895 25.24 -18.98 21.51
C PHE A 895 25.54 -18.48 22.92
N MET A 896 25.25 -19.29 23.94
CA MET A 896 25.25 -18.90 25.36
C MET A 896 26.63 -19.01 26.00
N ARG A 897 27.72 -18.61 25.30
CA ARG A 897 29.10 -18.62 25.81
C ARG A 897 29.83 -17.34 25.40
N ILE A 898 30.62 -16.81 26.33
CA ILE A 898 31.55 -15.70 26.05
C ILE A 898 32.79 -16.28 25.37
N LEU A 899 33.19 -15.70 24.24
CA LEU A 899 34.39 -16.06 23.49
C LEU A 899 35.62 -15.33 24.05
N SER A 900 36.80 -15.87 23.81
CA SER A 900 38.08 -15.34 24.29
C SER A 900 38.55 -14.16 23.43
N GLY A 901 39.29 -13.23 24.04
CA GLY A 901 39.86 -12.08 23.33
C GLY A 901 40.67 -12.46 22.08
N PRO A 902 41.58 -13.45 22.13
CA PRO A 902 42.29 -13.92 20.93
C PRO A 902 41.36 -14.37 19.79
N PHE A 903 40.28 -15.08 20.10
CA PHE A 903 39.31 -15.54 19.09
C PHE A 903 38.55 -14.38 18.47
N VAL A 904 38.04 -13.46 19.30
CA VAL A 904 37.31 -12.27 18.82
C VAL A 904 38.20 -11.37 17.97
N ARG A 905 39.47 -11.19 18.33
CA ARG A 905 40.43 -10.44 17.52
C ARG A 905 40.69 -11.08 16.15
N LYS A 906 40.79 -12.42 16.09
CA LYS A 906 40.97 -13.15 14.82
C LYS A 906 39.79 -12.93 13.86
N TRP A 907 38.57 -12.92 14.39
CA TRP A 907 37.33 -12.82 13.61
C TRP A 907 36.69 -11.43 13.66
N ASN A 908 37.47 -10.41 14.03
CA ASN A 908 36.98 -9.03 14.16
C ASN A 908 36.38 -8.53 12.84
N GLY A 909 35.19 -7.92 12.91
CA GLY A 909 34.43 -7.48 11.73
C GLY A 909 33.79 -8.60 10.90
N LYS A 910 33.95 -9.87 11.29
CA LYS A 910 33.39 -11.06 10.61
C LYS A 910 32.41 -11.85 11.47
N MET A 911 32.18 -11.41 12.71
CA MET A 911 31.29 -12.04 13.66
C MET A 911 30.06 -11.17 13.94
N LEU A 912 28.88 -11.76 13.83
CA LEU A 912 27.60 -11.11 14.13
C LEU A 912 26.93 -11.80 15.31
N ASN A 913 26.34 -11.01 16.20
CA ASN A 913 25.50 -11.50 17.28
C ASN A 913 24.16 -10.78 17.28
N ILE A 914 23.11 -11.50 17.66
CA ILE A 914 21.80 -10.90 17.94
C ILE A 914 21.54 -10.86 19.45
N HIS A 915 21.19 -9.68 19.93
CA HIS A 915 20.86 -9.41 21.32
C HIS A 915 19.37 -9.08 21.48
N PRO A 916 18.64 -9.65 22.45
CA PRO A 916 17.19 -9.51 22.61
C PRO A 916 16.75 -8.19 23.29
N SER A 917 17.50 -7.10 23.04
CA SER A 917 17.18 -5.74 23.51
C SER A 917 17.75 -4.68 22.56
N LEU A 918 17.35 -3.43 22.73
CA LEU A 918 17.98 -2.28 22.09
C LEU A 918 19.26 -1.87 22.85
N LEU A 919 20.41 -2.38 22.39
CA LEU A 919 21.71 -1.96 22.92
C LEU A 919 21.93 -0.46 22.70
N PRO A 920 22.58 0.24 23.65
CA PRO A 920 23.29 -0.27 24.82
C PRO A 920 22.42 -0.44 26.10
N SER A 921 21.10 -0.32 26.02
CA SER A 921 20.22 -0.09 27.19
C SER A 921 20.17 -1.25 28.19
N PHE A 922 20.01 -2.49 27.72
CA PHE A 922 19.87 -3.67 28.57
C PHE A 922 20.81 -4.76 28.08
N LYS A 923 22.02 -4.85 28.63
CA LYS A 923 23.05 -5.81 28.22
C LYS A 923 22.92 -7.13 29.00
N GLY A 924 23.48 -8.20 28.45
CA GLY A 924 23.59 -9.50 29.11
C GLY A 924 22.35 -10.40 28.98
N SER A 925 22.40 -11.55 29.63
CA SER A 925 21.49 -12.68 29.36
C SER A 925 20.04 -12.50 29.79
N ASN A 926 19.73 -11.53 30.65
CA ASN A 926 18.41 -11.35 31.28
C ASN A 926 17.70 -10.10 30.76
N ALA A 927 17.95 -9.72 29.51
CA ALA A 927 17.52 -8.42 28.98
C ALA A 927 15.99 -8.21 29.04
N HIS A 928 15.18 -9.25 28.83
CA HIS A 928 13.71 -9.14 28.96
C HIS A 928 13.25 -8.89 30.40
N GLU A 929 13.90 -9.48 31.40
CA GLU A 929 13.60 -9.22 32.82
C GLU A 929 13.94 -7.77 33.16
N GLN A 930 15.14 -7.31 32.78
CA GLN A 930 15.59 -5.94 33.01
C GLN A 930 14.67 -4.91 32.32
N VAL A 931 14.18 -5.21 31.11
CA VAL A 931 13.22 -4.38 30.38
C VAL A 931 11.90 -4.23 31.15
N LEU A 932 11.38 -5.34 31.67
CA LEU A 932 10.12 -5.34 32.42
C LEU A 932 10.28 -4.66 33.79
N GLU A 933 11.39 -4.91 34.49
CA GLU A 933 11.74 -4.27 35.76
C GLU A 933 11.95 -2.76 35.61
N ALA A 934 12.58 -2.32 34.53
CA ALA A 934 12.76 -0.91 34.22
C ALA A 934 11.46 -0.21 33.82
N GLY A 935 10.38 -0.96 33.55
CA GLY A 935 9.07 -0.41 33.19
C GLY A 935 9.07 0.37 31.88
N VAL A 936 10.05 0.13 30.98
CA VAL A 936 10.13 0.83 29.70
C VAL A 936 9.00 0.37 28.79
N THR A 937 8.49 1.28 27.96
CA THR A 937 7.38 0.99 27.02
C THR A 937 7.86 0.49 25.66
N VAL A 938 9.16 0.52 25.40
CA VAL A 938 9.79 0.07 24.16
C VAL A 938 11.08 -0.69 24.48
N THR A 939 11.23 -1.85 23.85
CA THR A 939 12.48 -2.62 23.76
C THR A 939 12.69 -3.00 22.30
N GLY A 940 13.40 -4.09 22.01
CA GLY A 940 13.63 -4.56 20.65
C GLY A 940 14.65 -5.67 20.60
N CYS A 941 15.29 -5.81 19.47
CA CYS A 941 16.50 -6.59 19.32
C CYS A 941 17.55 -5.81 18.53
N THR A 942 18.82 -6.16 18.73
CA THR A 942 19.97 -5.53 18.09
C THR A 942 20.84 -6.58 17.46
N VAL A 943 21.18 -6.40 16.19
CA VAL A 943 22.28 -7.15 15.56
C VAL A 943 23.50 -6.26 15.51
N HIS A 944 24.62 -6.78 15.98
CA HIS A 944 25.88 -6.03 16.08
C HIS A 944 27.08 -6.91 15.75
N PHE A 945 28.19 -6.27 15.36
CA PHE A 945 29.49 -6.94 15.30
C PHE A 945 29.92 -7.38 16.70
N VAL A 946 30.56 -8.55 16.85
CA VAL A 946 31.06 -9.00 18.15
C VAL A 946 32.35 -8.25 18.51
N ALA A 947 32.44 -7.78 19.76
CA ALA A 947 33.61 -7.13 20.35
C ALA A 947 34.09 -7.91 21.59
N GLU A 948 35.30 -7.62 22.09
CA GLU A 948 35.84 -8.29 23.30
C GLU A 948 34.98 -8.00 24.52
N ASP A 949 34.50 -6.76 24.64
CA ASP A 949 33.51 -6.38 25.64
C ASP A 949 32.11 -6.87 25.21
N VAL A 950 31.45 -7.57 26.12
CA VAL A 950 30.12 -8.17 25.90
C VAL A 950 29.10 -7.08 25.53
N ASP A 951 28.38 -7.31 24.43
CA ASP A 951 27.33 -6.44 23.90
C ASP A 951 27.77 -4.97 23.69
N ALA A 952 29.06 -4.76 23.38
CA ALA A 952 29.64 -3.43 23.14
C ALA A 952 30.05 -3.17 21.69
N GLY A 953 29.83 -4.15 20.81
CA GLY A 953 30.22 -4.01 19.41
C GLY A 953 29.29 -3.12 18.60
N GLN A 954 29.76 -2.74 17.42
CA GLN A 954 29.07 -1.75 16.59
C GLN A 954 27.77 -2.32 16.02
N ILE A 955 26.70 -1.52 16.11
CA ILE A 955 25.36 -1.90 15.69
C ILE A 955 25.27 -1.93 14.16
N ILE A 956 24.61 -2.97 13.63
CA ILE A 956 24.30 -3.14 12.21
C ILE A 956 22.85 -2.75 11.97
N LEU A 957 21.90 -3.42 12.65
CA LEU A 957 20.47 -3.11 12.61
C LEU A 957 19.84 -3.25 14.00
N GLN A 958 18.74 -2.53 14.21
CA GLN A 958 17.87 -2.62 15.37
C GLN A 958 16.41 -2.62 14.95
N GLU A 959 15.56 -3.37 15.64
CA GLU A 959 14.12 -3.31 15.48
C GLU A 959 13.45 -3.13 16.83
N ALA A 960 12.66 -2.06 16.94
CA ALA A 960 11.94 -1.72 18.15
C ALA A 960 10.66 -2.56 18.29
N VAL A 961 10.39 -3.02 19.50
CA VAL A 961 9.25 -3.84 19.89
C VAL A 961 8.57 -3.20 21.09
N PRO A 962 7.24 -2.96 21.06
CA PRO A 962 6.54 -2.36 22.18
C PRO A 962 6.49 -3.34 23.36
N VAL A 963 6.63 -2.81 24.57
CA VAL A 963 6.39 -3.52 25.85
C VAL A 963 5.00 -3.10 26.32
N ARG A 964 4.08 -4.06 26.43
CA ARG A 964 2.68 -3.83 26.81
C ARG A 964 2.49 -3.96 28.32
N ARG A 965 1.51 -3.24 28.88
CA ARG A 965 1.11 -3.43 30.27
C ARG A 965 0.63 -4.87 30.48
N GLY A 966 1.21 -5.56 31.46
CA GLY A 966 0.92 -6.95 31.76
C GLY A 966 1.75 -7.97 30.96
N ASP A 967 2.71 -7.54 30.13
CA ASP A 967 3.65 -8.48 29.51
C ASP A 967 4.44 -9.25 30.59
N THR A 968 4.55 -10.56 30.39
CA THR A 968 5.51 -11.43 31.07
C THR A 968 6.78 -11.56 30.22
N VAL A 969 7.86 -12.11 30.81
CA VAL A 969 9.09 -12.43 30.06
C VAL A 969 8.79 -13.29 28.82
N ALA A 970 7.88 -14.27 28.95
CA ALA A 970 7.52 -15.16 27.84
C ALA A 970 6.82 -14.41 26.69
N THR A 971 5.77 -13.63 27.00
CA THR A 971 5.00 -12.89 25.98
C THR A 971 5.83 -11.80 25.30
N LEU A 972 6.75 -11.17 26.04
CA LEU A 972 7.67 -10.20 25.46
C LEU A 972 8.73 -10.90 24.59
N SER A 973 9.28 -12.01 25.07
CA SER A 973 10.28 -12.80 24.33
C SER A 973 9.73 -13.31 23.01
N GLU A 974 8.49 -13.80 22.95
CA GLU A 974 7.86 -14.22 21.70
C GLU A 974 7.74 -13.07 20.69
N ARG A 975 7.41 -11.87 21.17
CA ARG A 975 7.29 -10.68 20.32
C ARG A 975 8.65 -10.22 19.80
N VAL A 976 9.67 -10.18 20.66
CA VAL A 976 11.05 -9.83 20.28
C VAL A 976 11.61 -10.85 19.30
N LYS A 977 11.34 -12.13 19.51
CA LYS A 977 11.77 -13.22 18.63
C LYS A 977 11.27 -13.06 17.18
N LEU A 978 10.06 -12.52 16.97
CA LEU A 978 9.57 -12.21 15.62
C LEU A 978 10.41 -11.13 14.94
N ALA A 979 10.84 -10.10 15.68
CA ALA A 979 11.75 -9.08 15.18
C ALA A 979 13.15 -9.66 14.92
N GLU A 980 13.65 -10.54 15.81
CA GLU A 980 14.93 -11.22 15.61
C GLU A 980 14.98 -12.02 14.31
N HIS A 981 13.92 -12.76 14.00
CA HIS A 981 13.80 -13.54 12.77
C HIS A 981 13.83 -12.68 11.50
N LYS A 982 13.56 -11.38 11.61
CA LYS A 982 13.58 -10.43 10.50
C LYS A 982 14.93 -9.72 10.37
N ILE A 983 15.44 -9.12 11.45
CA ILE A 983 16.66 -8.31 11.35
C ILE A 983 17.95 -9.12 11.34
N PHE A 984 17.96 -10.34 11.90
CA PHE A 984 19.19 -11.15 11.92
C PHE A 984 19.61 -11.57 10.52
N PRO A 985 18.72 -12.16 9.70
CA PRO A 985 19.08 -12.50 8.33
C PRO A 985 19.34 -11.26 7.46
N ALA A 986 18.59 -10.18 7.63
CA ALA A 986 18.85 -8.92 6.93
C ALA A 986 20.24 -8.35 7.24
N SER A 987 20.68 -8.42 8.50
CA SER A 987 22.02 -7.97 8.89
C SER A 987 23.12 -8.88 8.33
N LEU A 988 22.89 -10.20 8.31
CA LEU A 988 23.81 -11.13 7.67
C LEU A 988 23.96 -10.79 6.18
N GLU A 989 22.86 -10.49 5.48
CA GLU A 989 22.89 -10.13 4.06
C GLU A 989 23.67 -8.83 3.82
N LEU A 990 23.46 -7.80 4.64
CA LEU A 990 24.20 -6.54 4.55
C LEU A 990 25.71 -6.72 4.74
N VAL A 991 26.12 -7.61 5.65
CA VAL A 991 27.55 -7.88 5.88
C VAL A 991 28.13 -8.81 4.80
N ALA A 992 27.38 -9.82 4.39
CA ALA A 992 27.80 -10.79 3.37
C ALA A 992 27.92 -10.18 1.97
N SER A 993 27.03 -9.26 1.60
CA SER A 993 27.12 -8.46 0.38
C SER A 993 28.25 -7.43 0.41
N GLY A 994 28.80 -7.15 1.59
CA GLY A 994 29.79 -6.10 1.80
C GLY A 994 29.20 -4.69 1.91
N THR A 995 27.88 -4.53 1.83
CA THR A 995 27.15 -3.25 2.01
C THR A 995 27.50 -2.60 3.35
N VAL A 996 27.67 -3.42 4.39
CA VAL A 996 28.07 -3.01 5.74
C VAL A 996 29.34 -3.74 6.15
N GLN A 997 30.36 -2.99 6.57
CA GLN A 997 31.61 -3.54 7.08
C GLN A 997 32.07 -2.79 8.33
N LEU A 998 32.87 -3.45 9.16
CA LEU A 998 33.56 -2.77 10.27
C LEU A 998 34.82 -2.08 9.72
N GLY A 999 34.86 -0.75 9.77
CA GLY A 999 36.00 0.03 9.29
C GLY A 999 37.23 -0.09 10.19
N GLU A 1000 38.40 0.27 9.65
CA GLU A 1000 39.68 0.25 10.40
C GLU A 1000 39.69 1.15 11.65
N ASN A 1001 38.80 2.15 11.68
CA ASN A 1001 38.57 3.03 12.85
C ASN A 1001 37.64 2.42 13.91
N GLY A 1002 37.23 1.15 13.74
CA GLY A 1002 36.35 0.43 14.65
C GLY A 1002 34.87 0.85 14.58
N LYS A 1003 34.45 1.59 13.54
CA LYS A 1003 33.05 2.02 13.34
C LYS A 1003 32.40 1.31 12.16
N THR A 1004 31.07 1.15 12.20
CA THR A 1004 30.30 0.62 11.06
C THR A 1004 30.43 1.57 9.86
N ARG A 1005 30.82 1.03 8.70
CA ARG A 1005 30.91 1.73 7.43
C ARG A 1005 29.86 1.18 6.47
N TRP A 1006 29.05 2.08 5.93
CA TRP A 1006 28.10 1.80 4.85
C TRP A 1006 28.75 2.13 3.52
N ILE A 1007 28.79 1.17 2.60
CA ILE A 1007 29.28 1.37 1.23
C ILE A 1007 28.07 1.78 0.38
N LYS A 1008 27.99 3.06 -0.03
CA LYS A 1008 26.93 3.54 -0.92
C LYS A 1008 27.05 2.86 -2.28
N GLU A 1009 25.99 2.23 -2.77
CA GLU A 1009 25.80 2.00 -4.20
C GLU A 1009 25.37 3.35 -4.83
N GLU A 1010 26.00 3.71 -5.96
CA GLU A 1010 25.68 4.91 -6.77
C GLU A 1010 24.34 4.78 -7.50
#